data_AF-A0A318I1Q5-F1
#
_entry.id   AF-A0A318I1Q5-F1
#
_cell.length_a   1.000
_cell.length_b   1.000
_cell.length_c   1.000
_cell.angle_alpha   90.00
_cell.angle_beta   90.00
_cell.angle_gamma   90.00
#
_symmetry.space_group_name_H-M   'P 1'
#
loop_
_entity.id
_entity.type
_entity.pdbx_description
1 polymer ?
#
loop_
_entity_poly.entity_id
_entity_poly.type
_entity_poly.pdbx_seq_one_letter_code
_entity_poly.pdbx_strand_id
1 'polypeptide(L)'
;MYIYGHFYNEHNERIEVHILTLGDRTTEVEIGAEGSDLDWTDDPVDITSEVSDTFDVLLRQQASVRLLTKNFVPDFFCASCRDAVVNIYREGKCLFAGFVEPQTYSQGYNEEQDEIELSCIDVLTALQYAKYGNVGALGVLYGVVKSSARQRTMLDIIKEIMGNMTAGLDIKGGHSLRCLYDGSRAVDSLTANRHAVFGQLSVSELLFLGSDEDEVWQQDEVLEEILKYLNLHIVQEGFTFYIFSWESVKGNDSIYWRDIVSGERMSMNRQAVDIATGNVTGTDTTISVGEVYNQILLTCKIESVESVIESPLDDDLLKSPFSNKQKYMTEYSCDGEGKRAIGAFDAITHGNPTDYDGAKTTDWFMQVMGNTQWSFPRNGKGDLMDLYCSDNRNQQALPNILGTEPGTAIVALGKVERKSAGTDNSPVSKVSMTNYLVVSVNGNGEDRDENRVYPNEATLRAGIPCAVYNGNTTGGVFSPSDEKTTNYIVLSGKVVLNPVMAVTDTFKAIYNYKPTSVYNPLSGGIYQWWHRTVPSRNNGDGRYYTQRWWRAETPGTEPQWDETTAHGLVPFTETGPEEYEFKYSAIGDSSDQISKIGVLACMLIIGDKCVVEKGTAGQPGDFEWRKYKPLDKCANEDEYYQQCFTIGFDPKIGDKLIGTKFDLQNNISYELGIDTEGTAIPIRKKDRVSGQVKFMILGPVNSTWDVITRRHPTFFRHTKWGSSTIPLLAHVSSIFVESFEVKVYSDNGLVNNTGDNDIVYMSDTKERFVNRKDDVEFRISSALTSSESRNLGVTDSVKMSTPMNTETGEGVLSVYDHVRKEAGKPEQFYVDSYYKEYHEPRIQMVQKLVDTDGGIVDMFSHYRHPAMNRAFFVQGVSRNLESGEAEMTLKEIER
;
A
#
# COMPACT_ATOMS: atom_id res chain seq x y z
N MET A 1 34.06 21.84 -11.99
CA MET A 1 35.50 21.86 -12.29
C MET A 1 35.97 20.47 -12.70
N TYR A 2 36.88 20.38 -13.67
CA TYR A 2 37.48 19.14 -14.12
C TYR A 2 38.95 19.07 -13.69
N ILE A 3 39.28 18.12 -12.83
CA ILE A 3 40.64 17.86 -12.36
C ILE A 3 41.12 16.56 -12.98
N TYR A 4 42.33 16.54 -13.51
CA TYR A 4 42.90 15.34 -14.09
C TYR A 4 44.42 15.31 -13.93
N GLY A 5 45.00 14.12 -13.96
CA GLY A 5 46.45 13.96 -13.98
C GLY A 5 46.86 12.50 -14.09
N HIS A 6 48.15 12.26 -14.18
CA HIS A 6 48.71 10.92 -14.14
C HIS A 6 50.07 10.89 -13.45
N PHE A 7 50.42 9.72 -12.95
CA PHE A 7 51.75 9.36 -12.48
C PHE A 7 52.13 7.97 -13.03
N TYR A 8 53.38 7.57 -12.81
CA TYR A 8 53.87 6.23 -13.18
C TYR A 8 54.22 5.48 -11.91
N ASN A 9 53.63 4.31 -11.74
CA ASN A 9 53.89 3.44 -10.59
C ASN A 9 55.31 2.84 -10.64
N GLU A 10 55.70 2.09 -9.62
CA GLU A 10 57.01 1.42 -9.52
C GLU A 10 57.28 0.40 -10.65
N HIS A 11 56.23 -0.04 -11.35
CA HIS A 11 56.29 -0.93 -12.50
C HIS A 11 56.24 -0.20 -13.86
N ASN A 12 56.34 1.13 -13.84
CA ASN A 12 56.30 2.01 -15.02
C ASN A 12 54.99 1.90 -15.81
N GLU A 13 53.88 1.64 -15.11
CA GLU A 13 52.52 1.68 -15.63
C GLU A 13 51.89 3.05 -15.33
N ARG A 14 51.14 3.56 -16.29
CA ARG A 14 50.46 4.85 -16.21
C ARG A 14 49.18 4.73 -15.39
N ILE A 15 49.14 5.42 -14.26
CA ILE A 15 47.94 5.57 -13.43
C ILE A 15 47.34 6.95 -13.68
N GLU A 16 46.06 7.00 -14.06
CA GLU A 16 45.35 8.25 -14.35
C GLU A 16 44.18 8.45 -13.40
N VAL A 17 44.04 9.65 -12.85
CA VAL A 17 42.91 10.05 -12.02
C VAL A 17 42.15 11.18 -12.70
N HIS A 18 40.83 11.07 -12.70
CA HIS A 18 39.92 12.08 -13.20
C HIS A 18 38.86 12.37 -12.14
N ILE A 19 38.68 13.65 -11.80
CA ILE A 19 37.64 14.11 -10.89
C ILE A 19 36.82 15.20 -11.61
N LEU A 20 35.51 15.04 -11.63
CA LEU A 20 34.59 16.00 -12.24
C LEU A 20 33.57 16.47 -11.21
N THR A 21 33.65 17.74 -10.84
CA THR A 21 32.72 18.37 -9.88
C THR A 21 31.62 19.12 -10.61
N LEU A 22 30.37 18.94 -10.15
CA LEU A 22 29.13 19.53 -10.64
C LEU A 22 28.90 19.37 -12.16
N GLY A 23 29.53 18.36 -12.77
CA GLY A 23 29.53 18.18 -14.23
C GLY A 23 30.19 19.32 -15.00
N ASP A 24 30.93 20.20 -14.33
CA ASP A 24 31.45 21.44 -14.88
C ASP A 24 32.88 21.27 -15.41
N ARG A 25 33.06 21.55 -16.71
CA ARG A 25 34.34 21.50 -17.43
C ARG A 25 34.88 22.89 -17.80
N THR A 26 34.32 23.97 -17.25
CA THR A 26 34.76 25.34 -17.58
C THR A 26 36.13 25.68 -17.01
N THR A 27 36.47 25.08 -15.86
CA THR A 27 37.78 25.17 -15.22
C THR A 27 38.43 23.80 -15.28
N GLU A 28 39.63 23.73 -15.85
CA GLU A 28 40.43 22.52 -15.95
C GLU A 28 41.72 22.69 -15.14
N VAL A 29 42.03 21.72 -14.28
CA VAL A 29 43.22 21.71 -13.43
C VAL A 29 43.97 20.40 -13.67
N GLU A 30 45.24 20.51 -14.09
CA GLU A 30 46.13 19.37 -14.25
C GLU A 30 46.99 19.18 -12.98
N ILE A 31 46.91 17.99 -12.39
CA ILE A 31 47.68 17.63 -11.19
C ILE A 31 49.15 17.49 -11.57
N GLY A 32 50.03 18.19 -10.86
CA GLY A 32 51.49 18.16 -11.08
C GLY A 32 51.98 19.02 -12.26
N ALA A 33 51.10 19.80 -12.90
CA ALA A 33 51.52 20.74 -13.95
C ALA A 33 52.31 21.93 -13.38
N GLU A 34 53.21 22.51 -14.18
CA GLU A 34 54.03 23.66 -13.76
C GLU A 34 53.13 24.86 -13.42
N GLY A 35 53.18 25.29 -12.16
CA GLY A 35 52.33 26.37 -11.64
C GLY A 35 50.94 25.93 -11.15
N SER A 36 50.65 24.63 -11.12
CA SER A 36 49.44 24.07 -10.51
C SER A 36 49.47 24.23 -8.99
N ASP A 37 48.27 24.39 -8.41
CA ASP A 37 48.04 24.39 -6.97
C ASP A 37 47.85 22.97 -6.41
N LEU A 38 47.71 21.96 -7.28
CA LEU A 38 47.58 20.55 -6.95
C LEU A 38 48.78 19.75 -7.48
N ASP A 39 49.37 18.92 -6.62
CA ASP A 39 50.48 18.03 -6.94
C ASP A 39 50.26 16.62 -6.36
N TRP A 40 51.07 15.65 -6.78
CA TRP A 40 51.01 14.26 -6.29
C TRP A 40 51.74 14.09 -4.97
N THR A 41 51.22 13.23 -4.09
CA THR A 41 51.95 12.71 -2.93
C THR A 41 52.87 11.54 -3.35
N ASP A 42 53.73 11.09 -2.44
CA ASP A 42 54.59 9.91 -2.65
C ASP A 42 53.81 8.59 -2.75
N ASP A 43 52.57 8.56 -2.25
CA ASP A 43 51.65 7.41 -2.31
C ASP A 43 50.25 7.95 -2.64
N PRO A 44 49.95 8.19 -3.92
CA PRO A 44 48.79 9.00 -4.31
C PRO A 44 47.46 8.26 -4.28
N VAL A 45 47.41 6.94 -4.55
CA VAL A 45 46.14 6.24 -4.76
C VAL A 45 46.13 4.83 -4.20
N ASP A 46 45.16 4.57 -3.32
CA ASP A 46 44.79 3.25 -2.83
C ASP A 46 43.33 2.92 -3.18
N ILE A 47 43.03 1.65 -3.40
CA ILE A 47 41.67 1.10 -3.47
C ILE A 47 41.57 0.03 -2.39
N THR A 48 40.61 0.14 -1.48
CA THR A 48 40.41 -0.80 -0.38
C THR A 48 39.10 -1.56 -0.55
N SER A 49 39.15 -2.87 -0.35
CA SER A 49 37.96 -3.72 -0.26
C SER A 49 37.33 -3.57 1.12
N GLU A 50 36.04 -3.26 1.18
CA GLU A 50 35.27 -3.19 2.43
C GLU A 50 34.57 -4.52 2.77
N VAL A 51 34.81 -5.57 1.99
CA VAL A 51 34.26 -6.90 2.22
C VAL A 51 34.78 -7.48 3.54
N SER A 52 33.85 -7.75 4.45
CA SER A 52 34.10 -8.38 5.74
C SER A 52 34.15 -9.90 5.61
N ASP A 53 33.09 -10.48 5.03
CA ASP A 53 33.00 -11.92 4.82
C ASP A 53 32.05 -12.27 3.64
N THR A 54 31.65 -13.54 3.52
CA THR A 54 30.77 -13.98 2.41
C THR A 54 29.29 -13.71 2.64
N PHE A 55 28.85 -13.29 3.83
CA PHE A 55 27.48 -12.81 4.08
C PHE A 55 27.21 -11.46 3.41
N ASP A 56 28.24 -10.65 3.17
CA ASP A 56 28.09 -9.36 2.50
C ASP A 56 27.52 -9.54 1.10
N VAL A 57 26.39 -8.91 0.82
CA VAL A 57 25.69 -8.99 -0.48
C VAL A 57 26.24 -7.95 -1.45
N LEU A 58 26.45 -6.73 -0.96
CA LEU A 58 27.07 -5.64 -1.71
C LEU A 58 28.57 -5.62 -1.36
N LEU A 59 29.40 -6.11 -2.27
CA LEU A 59 30.86 -6.16 -2.07
C LEU A 59 31.46 -4.79 -2.42
N ARG A 60 31.42 -3.90 -1.43
CA ARG A 60 31.78 -2.48 -1.53
C ARG A 60 33.30 -2.27 -1.62
N GLN A 61 33.68 -1.23 -2.34
CA GLN A 61 35.06 -0.73 -2.45
C GLN A 61 35.11 0.77 -2.18
N GLN A 62 36.21 1.18 -1.56
CA GLN A 62 36.56 2.57 -1.33
C GLN A 62 37.88 2.86 -2.03
N ALA A 63 38.11 4.10 -2.44
CA ALA A 63 39.41 4.57 -2.90
C ALA A 63 39.83 5.81 -2.13
N SER A 64 41.12 5.94 -1.84
CA SER A 64 41.71 7.15 -1.27
C SER A 64 42.58 7.80 -2.32
N VAL A 65 42.30 9.05 -2.66
CA VAL A 65 43.13 9.88 -3.55
C VAL A 65 43.79 10.97 -2.70
N ARG A 66 45.11 10.86 -2.52
CA ARG A 66 45.93 11.78 -1.73
C ARG A 66 46.66 12.75 -2.66
N LEU A 67 46.45 14.05 -2.43
CA LEU A 67 47.03 15.13 -3.22
C LEU A 67 47.72 16.14 -2.30
N LEU A 68 48.71 16.84 -2.83
CA LEU A 68 49.31 18.02 -2.19
C LEU A 68 48.61 19.27 -2.73
N THR A 69 48.15 20.14 -1.83
CA THR A 69 47.50 21.41 -2.21
C THR A 69 48.19 22.62 -1.60
N LYS A 70 48.35 23.68 -2.39
CA LYS A 70 48.87 24.98 -1.93
C LYS A 70 47.78 25.91 -1.39
N ASN A 71 46.54 25.69 -1.82
CA ASN A 71 45.40 26.55 -1.54
C ASN A 71 44.19 25.74 -1.12
N PHE A 72 43.21 26.41 -0.51
CA PHE A 72 41.91 25.81 -0.23
C PHE A 72 41.16 25.46 -1.54
N VAL A 73 40.64 24.23 -1.66
CA VAL A 73 39.92 23.75 -2.85
C VAL A 73 38.42 23.58 -2.53
N PRO A 74 37.59 24.62 -2.71
CA PRO A 74 36.18 24.59 -2.35
C PRO A 74 35.35 23.60 -3.18
N ASP A 75 35.80 23.26 -4.39
CA ASP A 75 35.06 22.36 -5.29
C ASP A 75 34.94 20.92 -4.78
N PHE A 76 35.78 20.50 -3.83
CA PHE A 76 35.63 19.21 -3.17
C PHE A 76 34.52 19.21 -2.10
N PHE A 77 33.97 20.38 -1.75
CA PHE A 77 32.84 20.49 -0.82
C PHE A 77 31.51 20.22 -1.51
N CYS A 78 31.20 18.94 -1.62
CA CYS A 78 29.98 18.46 -2.25
C CYS A 78 28.85 18.27 -1.23
N ALA A 79 27.64 18.71 -1.58
CA ALA A 79 26.46 18.52 -0.72
C ALA A 79 25.85 17.13 -0.92
N SER A 80 26.01 16.56 -2.12
CA SER A 80 25.64 15.20 -2.48
C SER A 80 26.86 14.43 -2.96
N CYS A 81 26.89 13.11 -2.75
CA CYS A 81 27.91 12.26 -3.36
C CYS A 81 27.92 12.38 -4.90
N ARG A 82 26.78 12.66 -5.54
CA ARG A 82 26.69 12.80 -7.00
C ARG A 82 27.34 14.07 -7.56
N ASP A 83 27.70 15.02 -6.70
CA ASP A 83 28.27 16.29 -7.13
C ASP A 83 29.75 16.14 -7.56
N ALA A 84 30.46 15.10 -7.15
CA ALA A 84 31.85 14.88 -7.54
C ALA A 84 32.09 13.42 -7.95
N VAL A 85 32.31 13.20 -9.24
CA VAL A 85 32.59 11.89 -9.82
C VAL A 85 34.10 11.69 -9.87
N VAL A 86 34.58 10.47 -9.62
CA VAL A 86 35.99 10.07 -9.74
C VAL A 86 36.14 8.80 -10.58
N ASN A 87 37.10 8.79 -11.50
CA ASN A 87 37.50 7.59 -12.25
C ASN A 87 39.02 7.41 -12.16
N ILE A 88 39.46 6.18 -11.87
CA ILE A 88 40.87 5.80 -11.72
C ILE A 88 41.20 4.72 -12.73
N TYR A 89 42.23 4.94 -13.55
CA TYR A 89 42.64 4.06 -14.62
C TYR A 89 44.07 3.58 -14.45
N ARG A 90 44.35 2.34 -14.87
CA ARG A 90 45.69 1.78 -15.09
C ARG A 90 45.82 1.36 -16.53
N GLU A 91 46.80 1.90 -17.27
CA GLU A 91 47.01 1.60 -18.70
C GLU A 91 45.71 1.69 -19.55
N GLY A 92 44.84 2.65 -19.20
CA GLY A 92 43.55 2.86 -19.85
C GLY A 92 42.42 1.92 -19.41
N LYS A 93 42.67 0.90 -18.57
CA LYS A 93 41.63 0.10 -17.91
C LYS A 93 41.13 0.83 -16.66
N CYS A 94 39.83 1.10 -16.59
CA CYS A 94 39.22 1.68 -15.38
C CYS A 94 39.21 0.63 -14.26
N LEU A 95 39.89 0.92 -13.14
CA LEU A 95 39.90 0.06 -11.95
C LEU A 95 38.81 0.48 -10.96
N PHE A 96 38.59 1.79 -10.82
CA PHE A 96 37.59 2.34 -9.90
C PHE A 96 36.79 3.45 -10.58
N ALA A 97 35.48 3.43 -10.40
CA ALA A 97 34.57 4.48 -10.85
C ALA A 97 33.53 4.73 -9.77
N GLY A 98 33.46 5.95 -9.26
CA GLY A 98 32.62 6.25 -8.11
C GLY A 98 32.52 7.74 -7.85
N PHE A 99 32.38 8.09 -6.59
CA PHE A 99 32.09 9.44 -6.13
C PHE A 99 33.04 9.85 -5.01
N VAL A 100 33.30 11.15 -4.88
CA VAL A 100 33.91 11.67 -3.65
C VAL A 100 32.86 11.64 -2.55
N GLU A 101 33.21 11.08 -1.39
CA GLU A 101 32.31 10.97 -0.26
C GLU A 101 31.98 12.37 0.30
N PRO A 102 30.69 12.69 0.56
CA PRO A 102 30.32 14.00 1.05
C PRO A 102 30.78 14.21 2.50
N GLN A 103 31.13 15.46 2.85
CA GLN A 103 31.44 15.92 4.22
C GLN A 103 32.66 15.29 4.91
N THR A 104 33.49 14.50 4.22
CA THR A 104 34.73 13.90 4.77
C THR A 104 35.97 14.78 4.60
N TYR A 105 35.82 16.02 4.13
CA TYR A 105 36.93 16.95 3.90
C TYR A 105 37.64 17.33 5.21
N SER A 106 38.93 17.00 5.27
CA SER A 106 39.85 17.50 6.29
C SER A 106 41.16 17.88 5.60
N GLN A 107 41.63 19.11 5.82
CA GLN A 107 42.90 19.60 5.27
C GLN A 107 43.70 20.28 6.38
N GLY A 108 45.01 20.01 6.42
CA GLY A 108 45.97 20.86 7.14
C GLY A 108 45.99 22.28 6.59
N TYR A 109 46.54 23.23 7.35
CA TYR A 109 46.70 24.63 6.88
C TYR A 109 48.01 25.24 7.39
N ASN A 110 49.09 24.47 7.44
CA ASN A 110 50.33 24.90 8.09
C ASN A 110 51.56 24.89 7.19
N GLU A 111 51.56 24.12 6.09
CA GLU A 111 52.73 23.92 5.23
C GLU A 111 52.63 24.67 3.90
N GLU A 112 53.72 24.73 3.13
CA GLU A 112 53.71 25.33 1.77
C GLU A 112 52.86 24.49 0.80
N GLN A 113 52.76 23.19 1.08
CA GLN A 113 51.82 22.24 0.48
C GLN A 113 51.25 21.39 1.62
N ASP A 114 49.93 21.42 1.80
CA ASP A 114 49.24 20.55 2.76
C ASP A 114 48.70 19.32 2.01
N GLU A 115 48.75 18.14 2.65
CA GLU A 115 48.11 16.94 2.10
C GLU A 115 46.59 17.01 2.30
N ILE A 116 45.86 16.64 1.25
CA ILE A 116 44.42 16.39 1.27
C ILE A 116 44.15 14.95 0.83
N GLU A 117 43.42 14.21 1.64
CA GLU A 117 42.93 12.88 1.31
C GLU A 117 41.45 12.96 0.92
N LEU A 118 41.14 12.55 -0.31
CA LEU A 118 39.78 12.41 -0.80
C LEU A 118 39.32 10.97 -0.61
N SER A 119 38.41 10.77 0.35
CA SER A 119 37.65 9.53 0.46
C SER A 119 36.70 9.40 -0.72
N CYS A 120 36.80 8.31 -1.47
CA CYS A 120 35.99 8.04 -2.64
C CYS A 120 35.24 6.72 -2.47
N ILE A 121 33.94 6.72 -2.72
CA ILE A 121 33.05 5.56 -2.59
C ILE A 121 32.61 5.04 -3.94
N ASP A 122 32.51 3.72 -4.10
CA ASP A 122 31.99 3.12 -5.32
C ASP A 122 30.47 3.36 -5.49
N VAL A 123 29.90 2.86 -6.58
CA VAL A 123 28.47 3.03 -6.87
C VAL A 123 27.62 2.26 -5.85
N LEU A 124 28.05 1.10 -5.38
CA LEU A 124 27.29 0.25 -4.46
C LEU A 124 27.16 0.92 -3.09
N THR A 125 28.24 1.54 -2.58
CA THR A 125 28.24 2.34 -1.36
C THR A 125 27.42 3.62 -1.54
N ALA A 126 27.49 4.27 -2.70
CA ALA A 126 26.74 5.50 -2.95
C ALA A 126 25.20 5.32 -2.92
N LEU A 127 24.69 4.10 -3.12
CA LEU A 127 23.26 3.79 -3.06
C LEU A 127 22.63 4.10 -1.68
N GLN A 128 23.41 4.08 -0.59
CA GLN A 128 22.92 4.36 0.77
C GLN A 128 22.46 5.82 0.98
N TYR A 129 22.84 6.73 0.09
CA TYR A 129 22.50 8.15 0.17
C TYR A 129 21.21 8.52 -0.58
N ALA A 130 20.45 7.53 -1.09
CA ALA A 130 19.20 7.78 -1.80
C ALA A 130 18.12 6.76 -1.44
N LYS A 131 16.92 7.26 -1.14
CA LYS A 131 15.73 6.44 -0.90
C LYS A 131 15.17 5.84 -2.20
N TYR A 132 14.43 4.75 -2.08
CA TYR A 132 13.72 4.12 -3.21
C TYR A 132 12.82 5.14 -3.94
N GLY A 133 12.80 5.09 -5.28
CA GLY A 133 12.08 6.06 -6.12
C GLY A 133 12.60 7.51 -6.02
N ASN A 134 13.76 7.72 -5.39
CA ASN A 134 14.31 9.03 -5.03
C ASN A 134 13.34 9.88 -4.18
N VAL A 135 12.54 9.25 -3.32
CA VAL A 135 11.68 9.97 -2.36
C VAL A 135 12.54 10.87 -1.47
N GLY A 136 12.08 12.11 -1.22
CA GLY A 136 12.83 13.14 -0.51
C GLY A 136 13.75 13.98 -1.41
N ALA A 137 13.98 13.59 -2.68
CA ALA A 137 14.68 14.43 -3.63
C ALA A 137 13.83 15.64 -4.09
N LEU A 138 14.49 16.71 -4.54
CA LEU A 138 13.81 17.93 -4.97
C LEU A 138 12.75 17.65 -6.07
N GLY A 139 11.49 17.95 -5.77
CA GLY A 139 10.37 17.78 -6.70
C GLY A 139 9.74 16.38 -6.71
N VAL A 140 10.22 15.45 -5.88
CA VAL A 140 9.66 14.10 -5.73
C VAL A 140 8.80 14.04 -4.47
N LEU A 141 7.49 13.87 -4.63
CA LEU A 141 6.54 13.80 -3.52
C LEU A 141 6.19 12.34 -3.19
N TYR A 142 6.35 11.95 -1.92
CA TYR A 142 6.03 10.60 -1.43
C TYR A 142 4.62 10.14 -1.85
N GLY A 143 3.60 10.97 -1.63
CA GLY A 143 2.22 10.63 -1.99
C GLY A 143 2.01 10.33 -3.48
N VAL A 144 2.75 11.00 -4.36
CA VAL A 144 2.68 10.76 -5.82
C VAL A 144 3.34 9.41 -6.14
N VAL A 145 4.56 9.17 -5.64
CA VAL A 145 5.29 7.91 -5.84
C VAL A 145 4.46 6.74 -5.30
N LYS A 146 3.98 6.84 -4.06
CA LYS A 146 3.11 5.83 -3.42
C LYS A 146 1.84 5.59 -4.21
N SER A 147 1.13 6.61 -4.68
CA SER A 147 -0.08 6.41 -5.52
C SER A 147 0.17 5.69 -6.85
N SER A 148 1.39 5.78 -7.37
CA SER A 148 1.82 5.13 -8.62
C SER A 148 2.44 3.75 -8.43
N ALA A 149 2.69 3.35 -7.18
CA ALA A 149 3.34 2.09 -6.83
C ALA A 149 2.56 0.89 -7.34
N ARG A 150 3.29 -0.10 -7.88
CA ARG A 150 2.72 -1.30 -8.51
C ARG A 150 3.59 -2.52 -8.25
N GLN A 151 3.15 -3.66 -8.76
CA GLN A 151 4.01 -4.83 -8.88
C GLN A 151 5.04 -4.59 -9.99
N ARG A 152 6.34 -4.71 -9.69
CA ARG A 152 7.44 -4.52 -10.66
C ARG A 152 8.37 -5.70 -10.68
N THR A 153 8.94 -5.99 -11.85
CA THR A 153 9.99 -7.01 -11.96
C THR A 153 11.22 -6.57 -11.18
N MET A 154 11.93 -7.52 -10.57
CA MET A 154 13.21 -7.24 -9.90
C MET A 154 14.21 -6.61 -10.89
N LEU A 155 14.15 -6.97 -12.17
CA LEU A 155 14.96 -6.40 -13.24
C LEU A 155 14.68 -4.91 -13.44
N ASP A 156 13.41 -4.49 -13.47
CA ASP A 156 13.06 -3.08 -13.64
C ASP A 156 13.50 -2.25 -12.43
N ILE A 157 13.46 -2.82 -11.23
CA ILE A 157 13.93 -2.18 -10.00
C ILE A 157 15.47 -2.01 -10.05
N ILE A 158 16.21 -3.10 -10.34
CA ILE A 158 17.67 -3.06 -10.46
C ILE A 158 18.09 -2.05 -11.54
N LYS A 159 17.44 -2.05 -12.71
CA LYS A 159 17.73 -1.11 -13.80
C LYS A 159 17.53 0.35 -13.40
N GLU A 160 16.46 0.64 -12.66
CA GLU A 160 16.21 2.00 -12.18
C GLU A 160 17.25 2.45 -11.17
N ILE A 161 17.54 1.63 -10.16
CA ILE A 161 18.53 1.91 -9.12
C ILE A 161 19.91 2.16 -9.76
N MET A 162 20.38 1.21 -10.57
CA MET A 162 21.69 1.30 -11.22
C MET A 162 21.74 2.43 -12.25
N GLY A 163 20.70 2.59 -13.06
CA GLY A 163 20.66 3.62 -14.11
C GLY A 163 20.68 5.05 -13.56
N ASN A 164 19.96 5.30 -12.46
CA ASN A 164 19.95 6.60 -11.81
C ASN A 164 21.31 6.94 -11.17
N MET A 165 21.95 5.97 -10.51
CA MET A 165 23.21 6.23 -9.82
C MET A 165 24.39 6.33 -10.78
N THR A 166 24.35 5.63 -11.92
CA THR A 166 25.49 5.59 -12.86
C THR A 166 25.43 6.67 -13.94
N ALA A 167 24.41 7.54 -13.92
CA ALA A 167 24.27 8.65 -14.85
C ALA A 167 25.43 9.67 -14.68
N GLY A 168 26.23 9.85 -15.73
CA GLY A 168 27.39 10.75 -15.69
C GLY A 168 28.63 10.20 -14.99
N LEU A 169 28.64 8.90 -14.64
CA LEU A 169 29.77 8.25 -13.97
C LEU A 169 31.03 8.16 -14.84
N ASP A 170 30.86 8.00 -16.17
CA ASP A 170 31.98 7.96 -17.12
C ASP A 170 32.40 9.38 -17.51
N ILE A 171 33.48 9.86 -16.89
CA ILE A 171 33.99 11.21 -17.12
C ILE A 171 34.53 11.37 -18.54
N LYS A 172 35.29 10.39 -19.04
CA LYS A 172 35.92 10.45 -20.37
C LYS A 172 34.93 10.21 -21.50
N GLY A 173 33.86 9.47 -21.22
CA GLY A 173 32.89 9.04 -22.21
C GLY A 173 33.40 7.86 -23.05
N GLY A 174 32.46 7.09 -23.60
CA GLY A 174 32.76 5.98 -24.50
C GLY A 174 32.79 4.60 -23.83
N HIS A 175 32.59 4.52 -22.51
CA HIS A 175 32.36 3.27 -21.81
C HIS A 175 30.86 2.99 -21.64
N SER A 176 30.49 1.72 -21.84
CA SER A 176 29.15 1.23 -21.49
C SER A 176 29.19 0.54 -20.15
N LEU A 177 28.31 0.96 -19.24
CA LEU A 177 28.08 0.26 -17.99
C LEU A 177 27.45 -1.11 -18.27
N ARG A 178 27.98 -2.15 -17.62
CA ARG A 178 27.52 -3.54 -17.79
C ARG A 178 27.13 -4.12 -16.45
N CYS A 179 26.01 -4.84 -16.41
CA CYS A 179 25.59 -5.57 -15.22
C CYS A 179 25.44 -7.05 -15.58
N LEU A 180 26.47 -7.83 -15.27
CA LEU A 180 26.67 -9.20 -15.70
C LEU A 180 26.17 -10.18 -14.65
N TYR A 181 25.23 -11.04 -15.01
CA TYR A 181 24.70 -12.08 -14.14
C TYR A 181 25.21 -13.47 -14.53
N ASP A 182 25.62 -14.29 -13.56
CA ASP A 182 26.20 -15.63 -13.76
C ASP A 182 25.18 -16.72 -14.16
N GLY A 183 23.88 -16.47 -13.94
CA GLY A 183 22.82 -17.45 -14.24
C GLY A 183 22.78 -18.63 -13.28
N SER A 184 23.14 -18.43 -12.01
CA SER A 184 23.12 -19.44 -10.94
C SER A 184 21.74 -19.75 -10.39
N ARG A 185 20.77 -18.84 -10.55
CA ARG A 185 19.39 -18.92 -10.06
C ARG A 185 18.41 -18.70 -11.20
N ALA A 186 17.34 -19.50 -11.21
CA ALA A 186 16.28 -19.42 -12.21
C ALA A 186 14.93 -19.76 -11.58
N VAL A 187 13.84 -19.47 -12.27
CA VAL A 187 12.50 -19.88 -11.83
C VAL A 187 12.22 -21.37 -12.07
N ASP A 188 13.00 -22.01 -12.95
CA ASP A 188 12.90 -23.43 -13.31
C ASP A 188 14.25 -23.96 -13.86
N SER A 189 14.27 -25.23 -14.26
CA SER A 189 15.47 -25.89 -14.81
C SER A 189 15.70 -25.66 -16.31
N LEU A 190 14.84 -24.89 -16.99
CA LEU A 190 14.93 -24.68 -18.43
C LEU A 190 16.11 -23.77 -18.76
N THR A 191 16.99 -24.21 -19.66
CA THR A 191 18.18 -23.45 -20.06
C THR A 191 17.83 -22.07 -20.67
N ALA A 192 16.65 -21.91 -21.26
CA ALA A 192 16.18 -20.63 -21.78
C ALA A 192 15.97 -19.57 -20.68
N ASN A 193 15.61 -20.03 -19.47
CA ASN A 193 15.25 -19.19 -18.32
C ASN A 193 16.43 -18.94 -17.37
N ARG A 194 17.58 -19.59 -17.61
CA ARG A 194 18.78 -19.55 -16.75
C ARG A 194 19.22 -18.15 -16.30
N HIS A 195 19.08 -17.15 -17.16
CA HIS A 195 19.50 -15.76 -16.88
C HIS A 195 18.32 -14.78 -16.82
N ALA A 196 17.09 -15.27 -16.69
CA ALA A 196 15.87 -14.47 -16.77
C ALA A 196 15.20 -14.22 -15.42
N VAL A 197 15.75 -14.76 -14.31
CA VAL A 197 15.12 -14.74 -12.98
C VAL A 197 14.66 -13.34 -12.55
N PHE A 198 15.48 -12.31 -12.71
CA PHE A 198 15.11 -10.95 -12.33
C PHE A 198 13.94 -10.39 -13.14
N GLY A 199 13.79 -10.79 -14.41
CA GLY A 199 12.67 -10.37 -15.27
C GLY A 199 11.41 -11.21 -15.09
N GLN A 200 11.54 -12.40 -14.48
CA GLN A 200 10.44 -13.35 -14.25
C GLN A 200 9.88 -13.27 -12.83
N LEU A 201 10.61 -12.67 -11.90
CA LEU A 201 10.16 -12.42 -10.54
C LEU A 201 9.82 -10.95 -10.36
N SER A 202 8.72 -10.69 -9.67
CA SER A 202 8.24 -9.35 -9.38
C SER A 202 7.86 -9.19 -7.91
N VAL A 203 8.03 -7.99 -7.40
CA VAL A 203 7.74 -7.61 -5.99
C VAL A 203 6.87 -6.36 -5.97
N SER A 204 6.13 -6.16 -4.88
CA SER A 204 5.29 -4.98 -4.68
C SER A 204 6.17 -3.80 -4.26
N GLU A 205 6.11 -2.68 -4.99
CA GLU A 205 6.85 -1.46 -4.60
C GLU A 205 6.42 -0.90 -3.24
N LEU A 206 5.19 -1.20 -2.81
CA LEU A 206 4.69 -0.78 -1.51
C LEU A 206 5.54 -1.35 -0.35
N LEU A 207 6.22 -2.49 -0.55
CA LEU A 207 7.16 -3.06 0.42
C LEU A 207 8.31 -2.12 0.76
N PHE A 208 8.79 -1.36 -0.23
CA PHE A 208 9.94 -0.47 -0.07
C PHE A 208 9.52 0.95 0.33
N LEU A 209 8.24 1.28 0.21
CA LEU A 209 7.70 2.61 0.47
C LEU A 209 7.12 2.76 1.88
N GLY A 210 6.82 1.66 2.56
CA GLY A 210 6.26 1.66 3.92
C GLY A 210 4.94 2.42 4.05
N SER A 211 4.57 2.73 5.29
CA SER A 211 3.36 3.49 5.61
C SER A 211 3.56 5.00 5.43
N ASP A 212 4.75 5.50 5.77
CA ASP A 212 5.14 6.92 5.75
C ASP A 212 6.48 7.18 5.02
N GLU A 213 6.77 8.45 4.71
CA GLU A 213 7.98 8.87 3.99
C GLU A 213 9.29 8.51 4.71
N ASP A 214 9.28 8.47 6.05
CA ASP A 214 10.44 8.13 6.88
C ASP A 214 10.79 6.64 6.83
N GLU A 215 9.83 5.78 6.50
CA GLU A 215 9.99 4.32 6.43
C GLU A 215 10.45 3.83 5.04
N VAL A 216 10.58 4.73 4.06
CA VAL A 216 11.03 4.38 2.72
C VAL A 216 12.46 3.85 2.78
N TRP A 217 12.69 2.66 2.24
CA TRP A 217 13.98 1.98 2.23
C TRP A 217 15.00 2.75 1.40
N GLN A 218 16.28 2.59 1.76
CA GLN A 218 17.38 3.08 0.95
C GLN A 218 17.58 2.18 -0.29
N GLN A 219 18.20 2.72 -1.34
CA GLN A 219 18.39 1.99 -2.60
C GLN A 219 19.34 0.80 -2.45
N ASP A 220 20.34 0.90 -1.57
CA ASP A 220 21.23 -0.21 -1.23
C ASP A 220 20.47 -1.32 -0.52
N GLU A 221 19.63 -1.00 0.46
CA GLU A 221 18.80 -1.97 1.18
C GLU A 221 17.85 -2.73 0.24
N VAL A 222 17.25 -2.04 -0.74
CA VAL A 222 16.37 -2.68 -1.74
C VAL A 222 17.16 -3.64 -2.64
N LEU A 223 18.31 -3.20 -3.16
CA LEU A 223 19.16 -4.04 -4.00
C LEU A 223 19.69 -5.25 -3.23
N GLU A 224 20.16 -5.02 -2.02
CA GLU A 224 20.65 -6.05 -1.11
C GLU A 224 19.55 -7.09 -0.84
N GLU A 225 18.34 -6.68 -0.46
CA GLU A 225 17.27 -7.62 -0.13
C GLU A 225 16.87 -8.49 -1.34
N ILE A 226 16.84 -7.91 -2.54
CA ILE A 226 16.56 -8.64 -3.79
C ILE A 226 17.63 -9.70 -4.07
N LEU A 227 18.91 -9.35 -3.94
CA LEU A 227 20.02 -10.27 -4.20
C LEU A 227 20.18 -11.31 -3.09
N LYS A 228 20.05 -10.90 -1.83
CA LYS A 228 20.07 -11.75 -0.64
C LYS A 228 18.98 -12.83 -0.70
N TYR A 229 17.76 -12.45 -1.10
CA TYR A 229 16.66 -13.40 -1.30
C TYR A 229 17.04 -14.54 -2.26
N LEU A 230 17.79 -14.23 -3.32
CA LEU A 230 18.26 -15.21 -4.30
C LEU A 230 19.61 -15.86 -3.93
N ASN A 231 20.18 -15.53 -2.77
CA ASN A 231 21.54 -15.89 -2.37
C ASN A 231 22.57 -15.53 -3.46
N LEU A 232 22.55 -14.26 -3.85
CA LEU A 232 23.43 -13.62 -4.83
C LEU A 232 24.16 -12.43 -4.21
N HIS A 233 25.28 -12.09 -4.80
CA HIS A 233 26.19 -11.01 -4.40
C HIS A 233 26.49 -10.13 -5.61
N ILE A 234 26.88 -8.88 -5.38
CA ILE A 234 27.29 -7.95 -6.42
C ILE A 234 28.60 -7.26 -6.07
N VAL A 235 29.51 -7.18 -7.05
CA VAL A 235 30.76 -6.42 -6.95
C VAL A 235 30.93 -5.52 -8.17
N GLN A 236 31.52 -4.35 -7.97
CA GLN A 236 31.89 -3.42 -9.05
C GLN A 236 33.38 -3.56 -9.38
N GLU A 237 33.72 -3.58 -10.66
CA GLU A 237 35.08 -3.38 -11.18
C GLU A 237 35.03 -2.35 -12.31
N GLY A 238 35.51 -1.13 -12.03
CA GLY A 238 35.36 0.01 -12.94
C GLY A 238 33.89 0.23 -13.32
N PHE A 239 33.55 0.07 -14.61
CA PHE A 239 32.18 0.23 -15.13
C PHE A 239 31.39 -1.09 -15.27
N THR A 240 31.91 -2.20 -14.74
CA THR A 240 31.26 -3.52 -14.83
C THR A 240 30.83 -3.99 -13.44
N PHE A 241 29.56 -4.37 -13.32
CA PHE A 241 28.99 -4.96 -12.11
C PHE A 241 28.78 -6.45 -12.35
N TYR A 242 29.23 -7.28 -11.43
CA TYR A 242 29.09 -8.74 -11.51
C TYR A 242 28.14 -9.21 -10.43
N ILE A 243 27.02 -9.81 -10.83
CA ILE A 243 26.05 -10.47 -9.95
C ILE A 243 26.27 -11.98 -10.01
N PHE A 244 26.58 -12.60 -8.87
CA PHE A 244 26.99 -14.00 -8.83
C PHE A 244 26.60 -14.70 -7.53
N SER A 245 26.68 -16.03 -7.50
CA SER A 245 26.64 -16.80 -6.25
C SER A 245 28.05 -17.25 -5.86
N TRP A 246 28.34 -17.32 -4.55
CA TRP A 246 29.64 -17.83 -4.08
C TRP A 246 29.90 -19.27 -4.54
N GLU A 247 28.86 -20.10 -4.76
CA GLU A 247 29.04 -21.44 -5.33
C GLU A 247 29.54 -21.42 -6.77
N SER A 248 29.07 -20.47 -7.59
CA SER A 248 29.63 -20.26 -8.94
C SER A 248 31.11 -19.88 -8.88
N VAL A 249 31.52 -19.07 -7.90
CA VAL A 249 32.92 -18.66 -7.68
C VAL A 249 33.77 -19.82 -7.18
N LYS A 250 33.26 -20.64 -6.25
CA LYS A 250 33.95 -21.80 -5.68
C LYS A 250 34.07 -22.99 -6.65
N GLY A 251 33.16 -23.14 -7.61
CA GLY A 251 33.15 -24.25 -8.57
C GLY A 251 34.40 -24.31 -9.48
N ASN A 252 34.52 -25.34 -10.32
CA ASN A 252 35.63 -25.42 -11.30
C ASN A 252 35.19 -25.08 -12.74
N ASP A 253 33.88 -24.95 -12.97
CA ASP A 253 33.34 -24.67 -14.30
C ASP A 253 33.52 -23.19 -14.69
N SER A 254 33.57 -22.92 -15.99
CA SER A 254 33.58 -21.55 -16.52
C SER A 254 32.29 -20.80 -16.15
N ILE A 255 32.42 -19.51 -15.82
CA ILE A 255 31.25 -18.66 -15.60
C ILE A 255 30.74 -18.14 -16.94
N TYR A 256 29.43 -18.25 -17.15
CA TYR A 256 28.72 -17.72 -18.31
C TYR A 256 27.92 -16.50 -17.91
N TRP A 257 28.53 -15.34 -18.09
CA TRP A 257 27.94 -14.04 -17.79
C TRP A 257 26.94 -13.63 -18.86
N ARG A 258 25.82 -13.06 -18.43
CA ARG A 258 24.87 -12.38 -19.30
C ARG A 258 24.56 -11.00 -18.75
N ASP A 259 24.72 -9.98 -19.58
CA ASP A 259 24.32 -8.63 -19.24
C ASP A 259 22.79 -8.57 -19.11
N ILE A 260 22.29 -8.21 -17.93
CA ILE A 260 20.84 -8.11 -17.66
C ILE A 260 20.22 -6.87 -18.31
N VAL A 261 21.03 -5.90 -18.74
CA VAL A 261 20.60 -4.70 -19.45
C VAL A 261 20.60 -4.92 -20.95
N SER A 262 21.76 -5.25 -21.53
CA SER A 262 21.92 -5.39 -22.99
C SER A 262 21.58 -6.78 -23.54
N GLY A 263 21.63 -7.82 -22.69
CA GLY A 263 21.49 -9.21 -23.08
C GLY A 263 22.75 -9.85 -23.67
N GLU A 264 23.85 -9.10 -23.79
CA GLU A 264 25.15 -9.59 -24.28
C GLU A 264 25.68 -10.75 -23.41
N ARG A 265 26.39 -11.68 -24.03
CA ARG A 265 26.95 -12.86 -23.35
C ARG A 265 28.46 -12.79 -23.33
N MET A 266 29.03 -13.09 -22.17
CA MET A 266 30.47 -13.14 -21.97
C MET A 266 30.82 -14.46 -21.27
N SER A 267 31.85 -15.13 -21.74
CA SER A 267 32.37 -16.33 -21.09
C SER A 267 33.67 -15.99 -20.40
N MET A 268 33.83 -16.46 -19.16
CA MET A 268 35.06 -16.32 -18.41
C MET A 268 35.61 -17.70 -18.07
N ASN A 269 36.80 -17.99 -18.58
CA ASN A 269 37.53 -19.18 -18.18
C ASN A 269 38.22 -18.89 -16.86
N ARG A 270 37.89 -19.68 -15.83
CA ARG A 270 38.52 -19.56 -14.53
C ARG A 270 39.99 -19.92 -14.61
N GLN A 271 40.84 -19.05 -14.05
CA GLN A 271 42.26 -19.32 -13.92
C GLN A 271 42.56 -19.95 -12.56
N ALA A 272 43.60 -20.78 -12.50
CA ALA A 272 44.15 -21.31 -11.28
C ALA A 272 45.62 -20.88 -11.18
N VAL A 273 45.93 -20.09 -10.16
CA VAL A 273 47.22 -19.44 -9.96
C VAL A 273 47.92 -20.04 -8.75
N ASP A 274 49.18 -20.46 -8.91
CA ASP A 274 50.00 -20.87 -7.78
C ASP A 274 50.61 -19.65 -7.09
N ILE A 275 50.41 -19.53 -5.79
CA ILE A 275 51.08 -18.53 -4.95
C ILE A 275 52.54 -18.97 -4.79
N ALA A 276 53.47 -18.19 -5.31
CA ALA A 276 54.90 -18.52 -5.36
C ALA A 276 55.75 -17.28 -5.07
N THR A 277 57.00 -17.48 -4.67
CA THR A 277 57.93 -16.37 -4.37
C THR A 277 58.16 -15.41 -5.55
N GLY A 278 57.84 -15.82 -6.78
CA GLY A 278 57.98 -14.99 -7.98
C GLY A 278 56.81 -14.04 -8.24
N ASN A 279 55.69 -14.18 -7.52
CA ASN A 279 54.50 -13.34 -7.71
C ASN A 279 53.95 -12.71 -6.42
N VAL A 280 54.54 -13.04 -5.28
CA VAL A 280 54.24 -12.44 -3.97
C VAL A 280 55.10 -11.20 -3.73
N THR A 281 54.50 -10.16 -3.15
CA THR A 281 55.20 -9.00 -2.59
C THR A 281 55.11 -9.03 -1.06
N GLY A 282 56.15 -8.56 -0.38
CA GLY A 282 56.20 -8.53 1.09
C GLY A 282 56.43 -9.90 1.78
N THR A 283 56.39 -9.88 3.12
CA THR A 283 56.53 -11.07 4.00
C THR A 283 55.49 -11.10 5.12
N ASP A 284 54.48 -10.26 5.00
CA ASP A 284 53.43 -9.96 5.98
C ASP A 284 52.15 -10.77 5.76
N THR A 285 52.22 -11.84 4.95
CA THR A 285 51.13 -12.81 4.79
C THR A 285 50.63 -13.31 6.14
N THR A 286 49.31 -13.23 6.36
CA THR A 286 48.68 -13.78 7.55
C THR A 286 47.79 -14.96 7.21
N ILE A 287 47.75 -15.94 8.12
CA ILE A 287 46.87 -17.12 8.02
C ILE A 287 46.06 -17.17 9.31
N SER A 288 44.75 -17.17 9.17
CA SER A 288 43.79 -17.30 10.26
C SER A 288 42.82 -18.44 9.98
N VAL A 289 42.06 -18.81 11.01
CA VAL A 289 40.90 -19.67 10.86
C VAL A 289 39.69 -18.75 10.87
N GLY A 290 38.86 -18.82 9.83
CA GLY A 290 37.64 -18.03 9.73
C GLY A 290 36.63 -18.38 10.82
N GLU A 291 35.57 -17.59 10.92
CA GLU A 291 34.50 -17.86 11.87
C GLU A 291 33.84 -19.22 11.63
N VAL A 292 33.35 -19.85 12.71
CA VAL A 292 32.72 -21.16 12.65
C VAL A 292 31.36 -21.10 13.30
N TYR A 293 30.31 -21.25 12.51
CA TYR A 293 28.92 -21.31 12.96
C TYR A 293 28.38 -22.71 12.73
N ASN A 294 28.09 -23.42 13.80
CA ASN A 294 27.52 -24.76 13.70
C ASN A 294 25.99 -24.77 13.73
N GLN A 295 25.36 -23.60 13.71
CA GLN A 295 23.94 -23.43 13.44
C GLN A 295 23.67 -22.09 12.76
N ILE A 296 22.98 -22.12 11.62
CA ILE A 296 22.50 -20.93 10.91
C ILE A 296 21.00 -20.80 11.12
N LEU A 297 20.54 -19.62 11.52
CA LEU A 297 19.15 -19.24 11.74
C LEU A 297 18.81 -18.04 10.86
N LEU A 298 17.78 -18.18 10.04
CA LEU A 298 17.24 -17.13 9.18
C LEU A 298 15.79 -16.87 9.58
N THR A 299 15.49 -15.62 9.93
CA THR A 299 14.14 -15.19 10.32
C THR A 299 13.49 -14.41 9.20
N CYS A 300 12.27 -14.78 8.79
CA CYS A 300 11.51 -14.00 7.82
C CYS A 300 10.67 -12.94 8.55
N LYS A 301 10.95 -11.65 8.30
CA LYS A 301 10.10 -10.52 8.67
C LYS A 301 9.01 -10.38 7.64
N ILE A 302 7.81 -10.81 8.01
CA ILE A 302 6.70 -10.92 7.08
C ILE A 302 5.76 -9.74 7.32
N GLU A 303 5.47 -9.01 6.26
CA GLU A 303 4.44 -7.96 6.28
C GLU A 303 3.16 -8.52 5.66
N SER A 304 2.16 -8.77 6.51
CA SER A 304 0.84 -9.25 6.09
C SER A 304 -0.08 -8.11 5.67
N VAL A 305 -0.92 -8.39 4.68
CA VAL A 305 -1.98 -7.50 4.23
C VAL A 305 -3.25 -7.83 5.01
N GLU A 306 -3.64 -6.97 5.94
CA GLU A 306 -4.87 -7.15 6.73
C GLU A 306 -6.08 -6.47 6.10
N SER A 307 -5.94 -5.19 5.72
CA SER A 307 -7.02 -4.38 5.13
C SER A 307 -6.78 -4.21 3.65
N VAL A 308 -7.72 -4.59 2.79
CA VAL A 308 -7.59 -4.44 1.32
C VAL A 308 -7.60 -2.97 0.91
N ILE A 309 -8.41 -2.16 1.59
CA ILE A 309 -8.45 -0.71 1.50
C ILE A 309 -8.63 -0.17 2.92
N GLU A 310 -8.14 1.04 3.18
CA GLU A 310 -8.46 1.73 4.42
C GLU A 310 -9.93 2.14 4.42
N SER A 311 -10.54 2.01 5.59
CA SER A 311 -11.91 2.43 5.78
C SER A 311 -12.05 3.93 5.47
N PRO A 312 -13.12 4.36 4.76
CA PRO A 312 -13.46 5.77 4.68
C PRO A 312 -13.80 6.36 6.05
N LEU A 313 -14.05 5.52 7.07
CA LEU A 313 -14.43 5.89 8.43
C LEU A 313 -13.32 5.63 9.46
N ASP A 314 -12.09 5.41 9.01
CA ASP A 314 -10.92 5.27 9.89
C ASP A 314 -10.59 6.60 10.59
N ASP A 315 -10.63 6.61 11.93
CA ASP A 315 -10.41 7.82 12.73
C ASP A 315 -9.02 8.46 12.50
N ASP A 316 -8.00 7.67 12.13
CA ASP A 316 -6.64 8.18 11.87
C ASP A 316 -6.54 8.93 10.52
N LEU A 317 -7.43 8.59 9.57
CA LEU A 317 -7.50 9.23 8.26
C LEU A 317 -8.54 10.35 8.18
N LEU A 318 -9.47 10.40 9.14
CA LEU A 318 -10.53 11.38 9.19
C LEU A 318 -10.00 12.74 9.65
N LYS A 319 -10.15 13.75 8.79
CA LYS A 319 -9.82 15.14 9.10
C LYS A 319 -10.98 16.05 8.75
N SER A 320 -11.43 16.85 9.72
CA SER A 320 -12.47 17.85 9.45
C SER A 320 -11.83 19.15 8.96
N PRO A 321 -12.33 19.75 7.87
CA PRO A 321 -11.96 21.12 7.49
C PRO A 321 -12.55 22.17 8.45
N PHE A 322 -13.32 21.74 9.44
CA PHE A 322 -13.99 22.59 10.42
C PHE A 322 -13.43 22.36 11.84
N SER A 323 -13.32 23.43 12.62
CA SER A 323 -12.73 23.40 13.95
C SER A 323 -13.58 22.68 15.01
N ASN A 324 -14.87 22.48 14.75
CA ASN A 324 -15.79 21.78 15.67
C ASN A 324 -17.07 21.34 14.94
N LYS A 325 -17.88 20.52 15.62
CA LYS A 325 -19.29 20.27 15.28
C LYS A 325 -20.13 21.53 15.48
N GLN A 326 -21.23 21.62 14.74
CA GLN A 326 -22.22 22.69 14.86
C GLN A 326 -23.63 22.13 15.06
N LYS A 327 -24.53 22.90 15.67
CA LYS A 327 -25.96 22.60 15.65
C LYS A 327 -26.48 22.82 14.22
N TYR A 328 -27.13 21.80 13.66
CA TYR A 328 -27.50 21.76 12.24
C TYR A 328 -29.02 21.69 12.03
N MET A 329 -29.71 20.86 12.80
CA MET A 329 -31.15 20.67 12.67
C MET A 329 -31.79 20.56 14.06
N THR A 330 -32.97 21.13 14.25
CA THR A 330 -33.83 20.83 15.41
C THR A 330 -35.12 20.18 14.92
N GLU A 331 -35.41 19.00 15.44
CA GLU A 331 -36.72 18.35 15.27
C GLU A 331 -37.68 18.80 16.36
N TYR A 332 -38.89 19.15 15.96
CA TYR A 332 -40.02 19.35 16.87
C TYR A 332 -41.02 18.24 16.59
N SER A 333 -41.23 17.36 17.57
CA SER A 333 -42.08 16.18 17.44
C SER A 333 -43.09 16.17 18.57
N CYS A 334 -44.37 16.01 18.24
CA CYS A 334 -45.44 15.85 19.20
C CYS A 334 -46.28 14.62 18.86
N ASP A 335 -46.05 13.51 19.56
CA ASP A 335 -46.75 12.24 19.33
C ASP A 335 -48.23 12.35 19.70
N GLY A 336 -49.13 11.88 18.85
CA GLY A 336 -50.58 11.88 19.04
C GLY A 336 -51.33 12.91 18.22
N GLU A 337 -52.65 12.73 18.20
CA GLU A 337 -53.62 13.58 17.50
C GLU A 337 -54.49 14.34 18.54
N GLY A 338 -55.14 15.43 18.13
CA GLY A 338 -56.04 16.17 19.02
C GLY A 338 -55.48 17.48 19.63
N LYS A 339 -56.30 18.13 20.50
CA LYS A 339 -56.16 19.55 20.89
C LYS A 339 -54.90 19.80 21.72
N ARG A 340 -54.59 18.84 22.58
CA ARG A 340 -53.41 18.88 23.44
C ARG A 340 -52.13 18.69 22.64
N ALA A 341 -52.14 17.76 21.68
CA ALA A 341 -50.99 17.50 20.82
C ALA A 341 -50.66 18.69 19.91
N ILE A 342 -51.64 19.23 19.17
CA ILE A 342 -51.38 20.38 18.29
C ILE A 342 -51.02 21.64 19.10
N GLY A 343 -51.62 21.83 20.28
CA GLY A 343 -51.29 22.94 21.17
C GLY A 343 -49.89 22.82 21.78
N ALA A 344 -49.46 21.60 22.10
CA ALA A 344 -48.09 21.33 22.52
C ALA A 344 -47.09 21.52 21.37
N PHE A 345 -47.45 21.12 20.15
CA PHE A 345 -46.66 21.34 18.95
C PHE A 345 -46.48 22.85 18.65
N ASP A 346 -47.55 23.63 18.79
CA ASP A 346 -47.50 25.10 18.72
C ASP A 346 -46.57 25.68 19.80
N ALA A 347 -46.69 25.20 21.04
CA ALA A 347 -45.87 25.67 22.15
C ALA A 347 -44.38 25.45 21.88
N ILE A 348 -43.96 24.22 21.56
CA ILE A 348 -42.53 23.90 21.37
C ILE A 348 -41.92 24.60 20.15
N THR A 349 -42.70 24.82 19.07
CA THR A 349 -42.21 25.52 17.87
C THR A 349 -42.04 27.02 18.10
N HIS A 350 -42.74 27.60 19.07
CA HIS A 350 -42.62 29.01 19.48
C HIS A 350 -41.77 29.22 20.75
N GLY A 351 -41.11 28.17 21.26
CA GLY A 351 -40.26 28.24 22.46
C GLY A 351 -41.02 28.35 23.79
N ASN A 352 -42.32 28.03 23.79
CA ASN A 352 -43.17 28.00 24.98
C ASN A 352 -43.13 26.60 25.64
N PRO A 353 -43.24 26.52 26.97
CA PRO A 353 -43.28 25.25 27.68
C PRO A 353 -44.61 24.50 27.46
N THR A 354 -44.58 23.17 27.63
CA THR A 354 -45.79 22.32 27.59
C THR A 354 -45.65 21.13 28.53
N ASP A 355 -46.74 20.73 29.17
CA ASP A 355 -46.82 19.55 30.06
C ASP A 355 -47.17 18.27 29.30
N TYR A 356 -47.25 18.33 27.97
CA TYR A 356 -47.60 17.19 27.15
C TYR A 356 -46.41 16.24 26.97
N ASP A 357 -46.50 15.05 27.57
CA ASP A 357 -45.44 14.03 27.57
C ASP A 357 -44.98 13.61 26.16
N GLY A 358 -45.86 13.70 25.17
CA GLY A 358 -45.56 13.37 23.77
C GLY A 358 -44.72 14.43 23.02
N ALA A 359 -44.46 15.60 23.63
CA ALA A 359 -43.72 16.69 23.02
C ALA A 359 -42.20 16.59 23.28
N LYS A 360 -41.43 16.47 22.20
CA LYS A 360 -39.98 16.32 22.19
C LYS A 360 -39.33 17.34 21.25
N THR A 361 -38.20 17.87 21.69
CA THR A 361 -37.30 18.69 20.86
C THR A 361 -35.95 17.99 20.76
N THR A 362 -35.50 17.69 19.55
CA THR A 362 -34.22 16.99 19.33
C THR A 362 -33.28 17.88 18.53
N ASP A 363 -32.19 18.31 19.18
CA ASP A 363 -31.13 19.08 18.53
C ASP A 363 -30.09 18.13 17.96
N TRP A 364 -29.91 18.19 16.64
CA TRP A 364 -28.87 17.48 15.92
C TRP A 364 -27.65 18.36 15.71
N PHE A 365 -26.51 17.77 16.01
CA PHE A 365 -25.20 18.31 15.77
C PHE A 365 -24.56 17.53 14.63
N MET A 366 -23.82 18.24 13.78
CA MET A 366 -23.08 17.64 12.69
C MET A 366 -21.65 18.14 12.65
N GLN A 367 -20.76 17.29 12.15
CA GLN A 367 -19.46 17.72 11.67
C GLN A 367 -19.18 17.06 10.32
N VAL A 368 -18.87 17.86 9.31
CA VAL A 368 -18.42 17.33 8.01
C VAL A 368 -16.98 16.86 8.17
N MET A 369 -16.71 15.65 7.69
CA MET A 369 -15.41 15.01 7.78
C MET A 369 -14.88 14.76 6.37
N GLY A 370 -13.60 14.98 6.16
CA GLY A 370 -12.85 14.53 4.99
C GLY A 370 -12.00 13.32 5.33
N ASN A 371 -11.47 12.65 4.30
CA ASN A 371 -10.54 11.55 4.44
C ASN A 371 -9.41 11.73 3.41
N THR A 372 -8.16 11.54 3.79
CA THR A 372 -7.00 11.81 2.92
C THR A 372 -6.83 10.80 1.79
N GLN A 373 -7.50 9.66 1.85
CA GLN A 373 -7.41 8.57 0.87
C GLN A 373 -8.72 8.32 0.13
N TRP A 374 -9.76 9.14 0.35
CA TRP A 374 -11.04 9.00 -0.33
C TRP A 374 -11.49 10.34 -0.91
N SER A 375 -11.98 10.32 -2.14
CA SER A 375 -12.61 11.47 -2.79
C SER A 375 -14.08 11.22 -3.07
N PHE A 376 -14.89 12.29 -3.03
CA PHE A 376 -16.34 12.22 -3.21
C PHE A 376 -16.80 13.08 -4.40
N PRO A 377 -16.85 12.52 -5.62
CA PRO A 377 -17.14 13.30 -6.81
C PRO A 377 -18.55 13.85 -6.87
N ARG A 378 -18.71 15.07 -7.41
CA ARG A 378 -20.02 15.63 -7.77
C ARG A 378 -20.35 15.24 -9.20
N ASN A 379 -21.38 14.43 -9.39
CA ASN A 379 -21.77 13.92 -10.72
C ASN A 379 -20.57 13.28 -11.47
N GLY A 380 -19.80 12.45 -10.75
CA GLY A 380 -18.64 11.75 -11.29
C GLY A 380 -17.38 12.61 -11.52
N LYS A 381 -17.36 13.89 -11.11
CA LYS A 381 -16.21 14.80 -11.32
C LYS A 381 -15.86 15.64 -10.08
N GLY A 382 -14.57 15.95 -9.94
CA GLY A 382 -14.05 16.79 -8.85
C GLY A 382 -14.22 16.15 -7.48
N ASP A 383 -14.23 16.97 -6.43
CA ASP A 383 -14.55 16.56 -5.05
C ASP A 383 -15.56 17.54 -4.43
N LEU A 384 -16.61 17.03 -3.81
CA LEU A 384 -17.61 17.80 -3.07
C LEU A 384 -16.99 18.55 -1.88
N MET A 385 -15.96 17.98 -1.26
CA MET A 385 -15.24 18.60 -0.15
C MET A 385 -14.55 19.88 -0.60
N ASP A 386 -13.81 19.86 -1.72
CA ASP A 386 -13.13 21.04 -2.26
C ASP A 386 -14.11 22.15 -2.67
N LEU A 387 -15.30 21.77 -3.13
CA LEU A 387 -16.29 22.72 -3.62
C LEU A 387 -17.05 23.45 -2.50
N TYR A 388 -17.34 22.75 -1.40
CA TYR A 388 -18.24 23.25 -0.36
C TYR A 388 -17.59 23.43 1.01
N CYS A 389 -16.37 22.95 1.22
CA CYS A 389 -15.67 23.04 2.48
C CYS A 389 -14.39 23.87 2.33
N SER A 390 -14.43 25.11 2.84
CA SER A 390 -13.26 25.98 2.89
C SER A 390 -13.34 26.93 4.09
N ASP A 391 -12.17 27.40 4.53
CA ASP A 391 -12.00 28.50 5.47
C ASP A 391 -12.73 28.37 6.82
N ASN A 392 -13.00 27.14 7.29
CA ASN A 392 -13.74 26.86 8.52
C ASN A 392 -15.13 27.54 8.58
N ARG A 393 -15.77 27.75 7.41
CA ARG A 393 -17.01 28.52 7.29
C ARG A 393 -18.17 27.75 6.66
N ASN A 394 -19.39 28.08 7.08
CA ASN A 394 -20.64 27.58 6.47
C ASN A 394 -20.74 26.05 6.34
N GLN A 395 -20.36 25.31 7.37
CA GLN A 395 -20.34 23.84 7.38
C GLN A 395 -21.67 23.18 6.96
N GLN A 396 -22.81 23.86 7.13
CA GLN A 396 -24.14 23.37 6.72
C GLN A 396 -24.32 23.29 5.20
N ALA A 397 -23.48 23.96 4.40
CA ALA A 397 -23.69 24.08 2.96
C ALA A 397 -23.69 22.72 2.25
N LEU A 398 -22.69 21.88 2.50
CA LEU A 398 -22.60 20.55 1.87
C LEU A 398 -23.80 19.66 2.25
N PRO A 399 -24.16 19.48 3.53
CA PRO A 399 -25.33 18.68 3.90
C PRO A 399 -26.67 19.25 3.42
N ASN A 400 -26.82 20.58 3.31
CA ASN A 400 -28.00 21.18 2.70
C ASN A 400 -28.11 20.78 1.22
N ILE A 401 -27.00 20.81 0.47
CA ILE A 401 -26.96 20.36 -0.93
C ILE A 401 -27.31 18.87 -1.03
N LEU A 402 -26.73 18.03 -0.16
CA LEU A 402 -27.03 16.60 -0.14
C LEU A 402 -28.51 16.30 0.10
N GLY A 403 -29.25 17.16 0.81
CA GLY A 403 -30.71 17.01 0.98
C GLY A 403 -31.56 17.38 -0.24
N THR A 404 -30.94 17.82 -1.34
CA THR A 404 -31.63 18.28 -2.55
C THR A 404 -31.07 17.69 -3.83
N GLU A 405 -29.80 17.30 -3.84
CA GLU A 405 -29.09 16.70 -4.97
C GLU A 405 -28.36 15.42 -4.53
N PRO A 406 -28.26 14.39 -5.41
CA PRO A 406 -27.46 13.21 -5.13
C PRO A 406 -25.99 13.56 -4.90
N GLY A 407 -25.33 12.84 -4.01
CA GLY A 407 -23.92 13.03 -3.69
C GLY A 407 -23.51 12.22 -2.47
N THR A 408 -22.21 12.16 -2.22
CA THR A 408 -21.64 11.40 -1.09
C THR A 408 -20.80 12.31 -0.20
N ALA A 409 -20.84 12.10 1.11
CA ALA A 409 -19.91 12.73 2.03
C ALA A 409 -19.75 11.88 3.29
N ILE A 410 -18.71 12.16 4.07
CA ILE A 410 -18.60 11.65 5.44
C ILE A 410 -19.11 12.72 6.39
N VAL A 411 -20.08 12.36 7.24
CA VAL A 411 -20.69 13.27 8.21
C VAL A 411 -20.73 12.59 9.57
N ALA A 412 -20.13 13.23 10.56
CA ALA A 412 -20.31 12.88 11.96
C ALA A 412 -21.64 13.47 12.45
N LEU A 413 -22.52 12.65 13.02
CA LEU A 413 -23.83 13.07 13.52
C LEU A 413 -24.01 12.70 14.99
N GLY A 414 -24.62 13.60 15.75
CA GLY A 414 -24.99 13.38 17.14
C GLY A 414 -26.25 14.13 17.52
N LYS A 415 -26.96 13.69 18.55
CA LYS A 415 -28.24 14.29 18.97
C LYS A 415 -28.29 14.59 20.47
N VAL A 416 -29.09 15.60 20.81
CA VAL A 416 -29.53 15.92 22.18
C VAL A 416 -31.05 16.02 22.18
N GLU A 417 -31.72 15.05 22.80
CA GLU A 417 -33.17 15.05 22.94
C GLU A 417 -33.58 15.69 24.28
N ARG A 418 -34.57 16.58 24.25
CA ARG A 418 -35.18 17.23 25.42
C ARG A 418 -36.68 16.94 25.44
N LYS A 419 -37.16 16.43 26.57
CA LYS A 419 -38.60 16.27 26.83
C LYS A 419 -39.17 17.58 27.36
N SER A 420 -40.34 17.97 26.87
CA SER A 420 -40.91 19.29 27.14
C SER A 420 -41.48 19.45 28.56
N ALA A 421 -41.73 18.34 29.27
CA ALA A 421 -42.28 18.31 30.64
C ALA A 421 -41.38 18.93 31.73
N GLY A 422 -40.23 19.50 31.38
CA GLY A 422 -39.65 20.64 32.10
C GLY A 422 -39.20 20.44 33.55
N THR A 423 -38.84 19.21 33.95
CA THR A 423 -38.33 18.95 35.33
C THR A 423 -36.83 18.70 35.40
N ASP A 424 -36.14 18.52 34.27
CA ASP A 424 -34.70 18.24 34.22
C ASP A 424 -33.94 19.41 33.58
N ASN A 425 -33.20 20.14 34.40
CA ASN A 425 -32.32 21.25 34.00
C ASN A 425 -30.83 20.85 34.03
N SER A 426 -30.53 19.54 34.13
CA SER A 426 -29.16 19.06 34.15
C SER A 426 -28.44 19.44 32.86
N PRO A 427 -27.20 19.95 32.93
CA PRO A 427 -26.44 20.24 31.74
C PRO A 427 -26.10 18.95 31.00
N VAL A 428 -26.24 18.97 29.67
CA VAL A 428 -25.78 17.87 28.81
C VAL A 428 -24.27 17.99 28.65
N SER A 429 -23.53 17.05 29.25
CA SER A 429 -22.06 17.11 29.34
C SER A 429 -21.33 16.71 28.06
N LYS A 430 -21.94 15.86 27.21
CA LYS A 430 -21.35 15.37 25.95
C LYS A 430 -22.43 15.11 24.91
N VAL A 431 -22.13 15.45 23.65
CA VAL A 431 -22.87 14.96 22.48
C VAL A 431 -22.05 13.85 21.86
N SER A 432 -22.57 12.61 21.87
CA SER A 432 -21.92 11.49 21.18
C SER A 432 -22.10 11.66 19.69
N MET A 433 -20.99 11.62 18.95
CA MET A 433 -20.97 11.74 17.50
C MET A 433 -20.61 10.38 16.91
N THR A 434 -21.27 10.01 15.81
CA THR A 434 -20.96 8.81 15.04
C THR A 434 -20.67 9.20 13.60
N ASN A 435 -19.58 8.69 13.04
CA ASN A 435 -19.17 8.93 11.65
C ASN A 435 -19.98 8.03 10.71
N TYR A 436 -20.56 8.63 9.67
CA TYR A 436 -21.28 7.92 8.63
C TYR A 436 -20.73 8.28 7.26
N LEU A 437 -20.60 7.28 6.39
CA LEU A 437 -20.55 7.50 4.96
C LEU A 437 -22.00 7.63 4.48
N VAL A 438 -22.35 8.81 3.97
CA VAL A 438 -23.72 9.15 3.57
C VAL A 438 -23.77 9.25 2.06
N VAL A 439 -24.57 8.39 1.42
CA VAL A 439 -24.88 8.47 -0.02
C VAL A 439 -26.30 9.01 -0.17
N SER A 440 -26.44 10.25 -0.63
CA SER A 440 -27.75 10.87 -0.79
C SER A 440 -28.46 10.39 -2.05
N VAL A 441 -29.75 10.06 -1.90
CA VAL A 441 -30.61 9.46 -2.92
C VAL A 441 -31.70 10.46 -3.36
N ASN A 442 -32.29 11.16 -2.38
CA ASN A 442 -33.36 12.15 -2.54
C ASN A 442 -34.65 11.62 -3.19
N GLY A 443 -35.09 10.42 -2.78
CA GLY A 443 -36.35 9.83 -3.23
C GLY A 443 -37.56 10.77 -3.06
N ASN A 444 -38.51 10.69 -3.99
CA ASN A 444 -39.68 11.58 -4.02
C ASN A 444 -41.01 10.93 -3.59
N GLY A 445 -40.98 9.65 -3.19
CA GLY A 445 -42.12 8.87 -2.75
C GLY A 445 -43.11 8.46 -3.84
N GLU A 446 -42.79 8.66 -5.12
CA GLU A 446 -43.66 8.25 -6.24
C GLU A 446 -43.41 6.79 -6.62
N ASP A 447 -44.45 5.97 -6.61
CA ASP A 447 -44.39 4.53 -6.91
C ASP A 447 -45.32 4.09 -8.07
N ARG A 448 -46.15 5.00 -8.60
CA ARG A 448 -47.22 4.66 -9.57
C ARG A 448 -46.92 5.03 -11.02
N ASP A 449 -46.04 6.00 -11.25
CA ASP A 449 -45.70 6.51 -12.57
C ASP A 449 -44.19 6.49 -12.74
N GLU A 450 -43.69 5.53 -13.51
CA GLU A 450 -42.27 5.33 -13.77
C GLU A 450 -41.57 6.59 -14.31
N ASN A 451 -42.29 7.48 -15.02
CA ASN A 451 -41.71 8.72 -15.55
C ASN A 451 -41.52 9.80 -14.47
N ARG A 452 -42.14 9.62 -13.30
CA ARG A 452 -42.09 10.55 -12.17
C ARG A 452 -41.27 9.99 -11.01
N VAL A 453 -40.88 8.71 -11.03
CA VAL A 453 -40.00 8.10 -10.03
C VAL A 453 -38.66 8.82 -10.01
N TYR A 454 -38.18 9.14 -8.81
CA TYR A 454 -36.85 9.71 -8.62
C TYR A 454 -36.15 9.03 -7.42
N PRO A 455 -34.83 8.74 -7.50
CA PRO A 455 -33.96 8.96 -8.65
C PRO A 455 -34.29 8.03 -9.83
N ASN A 456 -33.98 8.47 -11.04
CA ASN A 456 -34.15 7.69 -12.28
C ASN A 456 -32.78 7.23 -12.83
N GLU A 457 -32.80 6.37 -13.85
CA GLU A 457 -31.58 5.80 -14.44
C GLU A 457 -30.56 6.86 -14.86
N ALA A 458 -30.99 7.93 -15.53
CA ALA A 458 -30.10 8.99 -15.99
C ALA A 458 -29.40 9.72 -14.83
N THR A 459 -30.14 9.96 -13.73
CA THR A 459 -29.62 10.60 -12.53
C THR A 459 -28.60 9.70 -11.83
N LEU A 460 -28.91 8.41 -11.70
CA LEU A 460 -27.99 7.43 -11.12
C LEU A 460 -26.71 7.30 -11.95
N ARG A 461 -26.84 7.20 -13.29
CA ARG A 461 -25.70 7.13 -14.22
C ARG A 461 -24.80 8.35 -14.13
N ALA A 462 -25.38 9.55 -14.05
CA ALA A 462 -24.63 10.80 -13.92
C ALA A 462 -23.86 10.91 -12.59
N GLY A 463 -24.29 10.18 -11.55
CA GLY A 463 -23.65 10.18 -10.23
C GLY A 463 -22.40 9.29 -10.12
N ILE A 464 -22.09 8.46 -11.12
CA ILE A 464 -21.03 7.45 -11.04
C ILE A 464 -19.65 8.06 -11.35
N PRO A 465 -18.59 7.76 -10.58
CA PRO A 465 -18.59 7.09 -9.28
C PRO A 465 -18.97 8.05 -8.14
N CYS A 466 -19.66 7.52 -7.13
CA CYS A 466 -20.10 8.27 -5.94
C CYS A 466 -19.02 8.40 -4.87
N ALA A 467 -18.09 7.45 -4.78
CA ALA A 467 -16.90 7.53 -3.93
C ALA A 467 -15.74 6.75 -4.56
N VAL A 468 -14.53 7.28 -4.46
CA VAL A 468 -13.32 6.69 -5.03
C VAL A 468 -12.26 6.59 -3.95
N TYR A 469 -11.74 5.39 -3.74
CA TYR A 469 -10.57 5.17 -2.91
C TYR A 469 -9.31 5.49 -3.73
N ASN A 470 -8.52 6.43 -3.22
CA ASN A 470 -7.27 6.93 -3.79
C ASN A 470 -6.04 6.52 -2.96
N GLY A 471 -6.23 5.78 -1.87
CA GLY A 471 -5.12 5.20 -1.13
C GLY A 471 -4.39 4.15 -1.96
N ASN A 472 -3.15 3.87 -1.59
CA ASN A 472 -2.37 2.80 -2.16
C ASN A 472 -1.56 2.13 -1.06
N THR A 473 -2.23 1.26 -0.31
CA THR A 473 -1.69 0.63 0.90
C THR A 473 -1.57 -0.87 0.78
N THR A 474 -2.14 -1.46 -0.27
CA THR A 474 -2.07 -2.89 -0.50
C THR A 474 -1.60 -3.25 -1.90
N GLY A 475 -0.66 -4.19 -1.92
CA GLY A 475 -0.13 -4.84 -3.10
C GLY A 475 0.35 -6.24 -2.75
N GLY A 476 0.79 -7.00 -3.75
CA GLY A 476 1.27 -8.37 -3.57
C GLY A 476 0.34 -9.43 -4.18
N VAL A 477 0.48 -10.67 -3.71
CA VAL A 477 -0.18 -11.85 -4.29
C VAL A 477 -1.33 -12.29 -3.41
N PHE A 478 -2.56 -12.01 -3.85
CA PHE A 478 -3.78 -12.34 -3.10
C PHE A 478 -4.21 -13.79 -3.30
N SER A 479 -3.92 -14.38 -4.46
CA SER A 479 -4.19 -15.80 -4.70
C SER A 479 -3.27 -16.69 -3.86
N PRO A 480 -3.82 -17.71 -3.17
CA PRO A 480 -3.01 -18.64 -2.40
C PRO A 480 -2.09 -19.48 -3.30
N SER A 481 -1.05 -20.05 -2.69
CA SER A 481 -0.04 -20.83 -3.39
C SER A 481 -0.49 -22.25 -3.78
N ASP A 482 -1.57 -22.76 -3.16
CA ASP A 482 -2.13 -24.09 -3.40
C ASP A 482 -3.66 -24.10 -3.57
N GLU A 483 -4.20 -25.23 -4.02
CA GLU A 483 -5.64 -25.41 -4.30
C GLU A 483 -6.49 -25.73 -3.04
N LYS A 484 -5.86 -25.97 -1.88
CA LYS A 484 -6.56 -26.31 -0.64
C LYS A 484 -6.93 -25.07 0.16
N THR A 485 -6.13 -24.01 0.07
CA THR A 485 -6.40 -22.73 0.71
C THR A 485 -7.29 -21.86 -0.17
N THR A 486 -8.22 -21.15 0.46
CA THR A 486 -8.96 -20.04 -0.16
C THR A 486 -8.78 -18.79 0.70
N ASN A 487 -8.35 -17.71 0.06
CA ASN A 487 -8.34 -16.38 0.68
C ASN A 487 -9.70 -15.71 0.42
N TYR A 488 -10.12 -14.80 1.29
CA TYR A 488 -11.39 -14.11 1.20
C TYR A 488 -11.19 -12.63 1.44
N ILE A 489 -11.80 -11.80 0.58
CA ILE A 489 -12.02 -10.39 0.88
C ILE A 489 -13.38 -10.28 1.56
N VAL A 490 -13.41 -9.82 2.80
CA VAL A 490 -14.63 -9.71 3.61
C VAL A 490 -14.98 -8.24 3.78
N LEU A 491 -16.18 -7.88 3.34
CA LEU A 491 -16.77 -6.57 3.57
C LEU A 491 -17.72 -6.64 4.76
N SER A 492 -17.52 -5.76 5.74
CA SER A 492 -18.34 -5.69 6.95
C SER A 492 -18.75 -4.25 7.26
N GLY A 493 -19.76 -4.09 8.12
CA GLY A 493 -20.30 -2.80 8.51
C GLY A 493 -21.82 -2.86 8.64
N LYS A 494 -22.43 -1.69 8.82
CA LYS A 494 -23.89 -1.53 8.96
C LYS A 494 -24.42 -0.57 7.91
N VAL A 495 -25.65 -0.81 7.45
CA VAL A 495 -26.32 -0.01 6.43
C VAL A 495 -27.74 0.34 6.85
N VAL A 496 -28.17 1.55 6.49
CA VAL A 496 -29.54 2.05 6.71
C VAL A 496 -30.06 2.64 5.41
N LEU A 497 -31.20 2.16 4.93
CA LEU A 497 -32.03 2.88 3.95
C LEU A 497 -32.87 3.90 4.72
N ASN A 498 -32.41 5.16 4.78
CA ASN A 498 -33.09 6.19 5.56
C ASN A 498 -34.37 6.64 4.84
N PRO A 499 -35.53 6.66 5.50
CA PRO A 499 -36.80 7.02 4.87
C PRO A 499 -36.85 8.50 4.47
N VAL A 500 -37.66 8.79 3.46
CA VAL A 500 -38.15 10.15 3.21
C VAL A 500 -39.04 10.59 4.37
N MET A 501 -38.59 11.55 5.16
CA MET A 501 -39.33 12.02 6.34
C MET A 501 -40.46 12.97 5.94
N ALA A 502 -41.71 12.52 6.12
CA ALA A 502 -42.87 13.40 6.01
C ALA A 502 -42.87 14.43 7.15
N VAL A 503 -43.22 15.68 6.84
CA VAL A 503 -43.44 16.77 7.81
C VAL A 503 -44.89 17.24 7.76
N THR A 504 -45.42 17.70 8.90
CA THR A 504 -46.75 18.34 8.97
C THR A 504 -46.80 19.56 8.05
N ASP A 505 -45.74 20.37 8.09
CA ASP A 505 -45.40 21.44 7.15
C ASP A 505 -43.95 21.88 7.41
N THR A 506 -43.42 22.80 6.62
CA THR A 506 -42.13 23.44 6.90
C THR A 506 -42.17 24.23 8.20
N PHE A 507 -41.04 24.29 8.93
CA PHE A 507 -40.98 25.07 10.18
C PHE A 507 -41.32 26.53 9.95
N LYS A 508 -40.94 27.10 8.81
CA LYS A 508 -41.27 28.48 8.44
C LYS A 508 -42.79 28.70 8.34
N ALA A 509 -43.54 27.74 7.80
CA ALA A 509 -44.99 27.82 7.73
C ALA A 509 -45.60 27.72 9.14
N ILE A 510 -45.18 26.72 9.93
CA ILE A 510 -45.65 26.50 11.31
C ILE A 510 -45.30 27.68 12.24
N TYR A 511 -44.14 28.31 12.08
CA TYR A 511 -43.69 29.39 12.96
C TYR A 511 -44.31 30.75 12.61
N ASN A 512 -44.61 30.99 11.33
CA ASN A 512 -45.09 32.29 10.85
C ASN A 512 -46.59 32.33 10.54
N TYR A 513 -47.39 31.36 11.00
CA TYR A 513 -48.81 31.38 10.71
C TYR A 513 -49.49 32.63 11.30
N LYS A 514 -50.54 33.10 10.64
CA LYS A 514 -51.32 34.23 11.16
C LYS A 514 -52.29 33.75 12.25
N PRO A 515 -52.30 34.37 13.44
CA PRO A 515 -53.23 34.00 14.49
C PRO A 515 -54.68 34.20 14.02
N THR A 516 -55.56 33.33 14.50
CA THR A 516 -56.96 33.26 14.09
C THR A 516 -57.71 34.54 14.42
N SER A 517 -58.60 35.00 13.52
CA SER A 517 -59.58 36.04 13.89
C SER A 517 -60.66 35.45 14.82
N VAL A 518 -61.14 36.25 15.77
CA VAL A 518 -62.11 35.87 16.83
C VAL A 518 -63.39 35.21 16.30
N TYR A 519 -63.72 35.35 15.02
CA TYR A 519 -64.96 34.87 14.41
C TYR A 519 -64.92 33.42 13.88
N ASN A 520 -63.76 32.75 13.81
CA ASN A 520 -63.70 31.34 13.36
C ASN A 520 -62.53 30.53 14.00
N PRO A 521 -62.66 30.13 15.28
CA PRO A 521 -61.55 29.55 16.06
C PRO A 521 -61.11 28.14 15.63
N LEU A 522 -61.84 27.48 14.73
CA LEU A 522 -61.54 26.11 14.27
C LEU A 522 -60.90 26.04 12.87
N SER A 523 -60.58 27.17 12.23
CA SER A 523 -60.07 27.20 10.85
C SER A 523 -58.92 28.18 10.57
N GLY A 524 -58.25 28.69 11.61
CA GLY A 524 -56.99 29.45 11.43
C GLY A 524 -56.12 29.44 12.69
N GLY A 525 -54.93 30.03 12.60
CA GLY A 525 -53.86 29.77 13.56
C GLY A 525 -53.22 28.40 13.34
N ILE A 526 -52.62 27.78 14.37
CA ILE A 526 -52.05 26.43 14.28
C ILE A 526 -53.09 25.36 13.89
N TYR A 527 -54.37 25.57 14.19
CA TYR A 527 -55.46 24.64 13.88
C TYR A 527 -55.69 24.42 12.37
N GLN A 528 -55.04 25.17 11.47
CA GLN A 528 -55.07 24.84 10.04
C GLN A 528 -54.32 23.54 9.69
N TRP A 529 -53.42 23.08 10.57
CA TRP A 529 -52.77 21.76 10.47
C TRP A 529 -53.47 20.70 11.32
N TRP A 530 -54.66 20.97 11.84
CA TRP A 530 -55.46 19.98 12.54
C TRP A 530 -55.68 18.74 11.67
N HIS A 531 -55.47 17.55 12.24
CA HIS A 531 -55.47 16.25 11.55
C HIS A 531 -54.37 16.06 10.49
N ARG A 532 -53.35 16.94 10.40
CA ARG A 532 -52.18 16.77 9.52
C ARG A 532 -51.00 16.13 10.26
N THR A 533 -51.26 15.02 10.95
CA THR A 533 -50.21 14.21 11.55
C THR A 533 -49.46 13.41 10.48
N VAL A 534 -48.19 13.12 10.75
CA VAL A 534 -47.34 12.24 9.94
C VAL A 534 -47.09 10.93 10.70
N PRO A 535 -46.60 9.87 10.04
CA PRO A 535 -46.31 8.60 10.71
C PRO A 535 -45.36 8.75 11.92
N SER A 536 -45.62 7.98 12.97
CA SER A 536 -44.77 7.84 14.17
C SER A 536 -44.65 6.37 14.56
N ARG A 537 -43.45 5.93 14.99
CA ARG A 537 -43.26 4.58 15.57
C ARG A 537 -43.92 4.42 16.93
N ASN A 538 -44.08 5.53 17.66
CA ASN A 538 -44.48 5.50 19.06
C ASN A 538 -45.98 5.74 19.26
N ASN A 539 -46.71 6.12 18.21
CA ASN A 539 -48.14 6.44 18.32
C ASN A 539 -48.91 6.11 17.03
N GLY A 540 -49.98 5.32 17.16
CA GLY A 540 -50.83 4.89 16.03
C GLY A 540 -51.62 6.02 15.35
N ASP A 541 -51.87 7.13 16.06
CA ASP A 541 -52.52 8.33 15.48
C ASP A 541 -51.51 9.26 14.77
N GLY A 542 -50.22 8.88 14.74
CA GLY A 542 -49.13 9.65 14.17
C GLY A 542 -48.58 10.72 15.12
N ARG A 543 -47.92 11.72 14.54
CA ARG A 543 -47.34 12.87 15.26
C ARG A 543 -47.43 14.16 14.46
N TYR A 544 -47.49 15.30 15.14
CA TYR A 544 -47.16 16.57 14.51
C TYR A 544 -45.64 16.74 14.48
N TYR A 545 -45.08 17.05 13.33
CA TYR A 545 -43.63 17.02 13.12
C TYR A 545 -43.15 18.10 12.16
N THR A 546 -42.07 18.79 12.52
CA THR A 546 -41.38 19.74 11.64
C THR A 546 -39.88 19.79 11.98
N GLN A 547 -39.09 20.26 11.01
CA GLN A 547 -37.65 20.41 11.13
C GLN A 547 -37.26 21.88 10.95
N ARG A 548 -36.40 22.39 11.84
CA ARG A 548 -35.79 23.72 11.74
C ARG A 548 -34.30 23.56 11.42
N TRP A 549 -33.86 24.22 10.36
CA TRP A 549 -32.47 24.19 9.91
C TRP A 549 -31.66 25.36 10.49
N TRP A 550 -30.40 25.11 10.77
CA TRP A 550 -29.49 26.07 11.38
C TRP A 550 -28.28 26.30 10.47
N ARG A 551 -27.79 27.53 10.49
CA ARG A 551 -26.54 27.93 9.87
C ARG A 551 -25.68 28.69 10.85
N ALA A 552 -24.37 28.53 10.73
CA ALA A 552 -23.40 29.29 11.49
C ALA A 552 -22.33 29.81 10.52
N GLU A 553 -21.75 30.98 10.81
CA GLU A 553 -20.63 31.49 10.00
C GLU A 553 -19.44 30.55 10.18
N THR A 554 -19.10 30.21 11.44
CA THR A 554 -18.12 29.19 11.81
C THR A 554 -18.69 28.30 12.92
N PRO A 555 -18.16 27.08 13.16
CA PRO A 555 -18.75 26.15 14.11
C PRO A 555 -18.86 26.64 15.56
N GLY A 556 -18.01 27.60 15.95
CA GLY A 556 -18.02 28.18 17.30
C GLY A 556 -18.97 29.37 17.48
N THR A 557 -19.63 29.83 16.42
CA THR A 557 -20.58 30.95 16.48
C THR A 557 -21.98 30.48 16.85
N GLU A 558 -22.76 31.36 17.47
CA GLU A 558 -24.15 31.06 17.85
C GLU A 558 -24.98 30.75 16.59
N PRO A 559 -25.56 29.54 16.48
CA PRO A 559 -26.29 29.12 15.30
C PRO A 559 -27.53 30.00 15.08
N GLN A 560 -27.70 30.46 13.84
CA GLN A 560 -28.85 31.25 13.42
C GLN A 560 -29.81 30.40 12.61
N TRP A 561 -31.10 30.75 12.64
CA TRP A 561 -32.09 30.08 11.81
C TRP A 561 -31.76 30.27 10.33
N ASP A 562 -31.64 29.17 9.60
CA ASP A 562 -31.53 29.22 8.15
C ASP A 562 -32.92 29.33 7.52
N GLU A 563 -33.37 30.55 7.33
CA GLU A 563 -34.67 30.84 6.70
C GLU A 563 -34.75 30.49 5.21
N THR A 564 -33.61 30.21 4.57
CA THR A 564 -33.50 29.89 3.15
C THR A 564 -33.58 28.40 2.87
N THR A 565 -33.24 27.57 3.85
CA THR A 565 -33.28 26.11 3.74
C THR A 565 -34.63 25.58 4.22
N ALA A 566 -35.42 25.05 3.30
CA ALA A 566 -36.66 24.33 3.62
C ALA A 566 -36.39 22.86 3.97
N HIS A 567 -35.44 22.23 3.27
CA HIS A 567 -35.04 20.84 3.42
C HIS A 567 -33.53 20.70 3.22
N GLY A 568 -32.88 19.88 4.05
CA GLY A 568 -31.47 19.51 3.97
C GLY A 568 -31.30 18.03 4.31
N LEU A 569 -30.06 17.54 4.44
CA LEU A 569 -29.79 16.16 4.83
C LEU A 569 -30.45 15.81 6.16
N VAL A 570 -31.29 14.78 6.18
CA VAL A 570 -31.97 14.33 7.41
C VAL A 570 -31.20 13.16 8.03
N PRO A 571 -30.74 13.27 9.29
CA PRO A 571 -30.10 12.17 10.01
C PRO A 571 -31.00 10.93 10.14
N PHE A 572 -30.41 9.76 10.34
CA PHE A 572 -31.17 8.59 10.77
C PHE A 572 -31.70 8.78 12.20
N THR A 573 -33.00 9.03 12.33
CA THR A 573 -33.61 9.49 13.60
C THR A 573 -34.02 8.35 14.54
N GLU A 574 -34.02 7.10 14.07
CA GLU A 574 -34.58 5.91 14.75
C GLU A 574 -36.08 6.00 15.11
N THR A 575 -36.72 7.15 14.85
CA THR A 575 -38.14 7.42 15.18
C THR A 575 -38.97 7.78 13.95
N GLY A 576 -38.34 7.86 12.78
CA GLY A 576 -38.99 8.04 11.48
C GLY A 576 -39.86 6.85 11.06
N PRO A 577 -40.52 6.88 9.89
CA PRO A 577 -41.32 5.74 9.46
C PRO A 577 -40.45 4.49 9.26
N GLU A 578 -41.09 3.32 9.37
CA GLU A 578 -40.53 2.04 8.94
C GLU A 578 -41.44 1.48 7.85
N GLU A 579 -40.89 1.30 6.66
CA GLU A 579 -41.67 1.02 5.46
C GLU A 579 -41.27 -0.31 4.84
N TYR A 580 -42.21 -0.87 4.09
CA TYR A 580 -42.05 -2.10 3.30
C TYR A 580 -41.60 -3.31 4.12
N GLU A 581 -42.58 -3.91 4.78
CA GLU A 581 -42.37 -5.13 5.56
C GLU A 581 -42.15 -6.34 4.65
N PHE A 582 -41.10 -7.11 4.93
CA PHE A 582 -40.88 -8.39 4.27
C PHE A 582 -41.83 -9.45 4.84
N LYS A 583 -42.91 -9.74 4.10
CA LYS A 583 -43.97 -10.67 4.54
C LYS A 583 -43.90 -12.05 3.91
N TYR A 584 -43.52 -12.12 2.65
CA TYR A 584 -43.54 -13.34 1.83
C TYR A 584 -42.40 -13.24 0.81
N SER A 585 -41.70 -14.34 0.56
CA SER A 585 -40.65 -14.40 -0.46
C SER A 585 -41.20 -14.51 -1.88
N ALA A 586 -42.38 -15.13 -2.02
CA ALA A 586 -43.10 -15.24 -3.28
C ALA A 586 -44.60 -15.44 -3.04
N ILE A 587 -45.42 -15.32 -4.09
CA ILE A 587 -46.83 -15.65 -4.03
C ILE A 587 -47.00 -17.11 -3.58
N GLY A 588 -47.58 -17.32 -2.39
CA GLY A 588 -47.77 -18.66 -1.82
C GLY A 588 -46.65 -19.13 -0.89
N ASP A 589 -45.56 -18.37 -0.74
CA ASP A 589 -44.38 -18.80 0.03
C ASP A 589 -44.12 -17.88 1.24
N SER A 590 -44.31 -18.43 2.44
CA SER A 590 -44.03 -17.77 3.71
C SER A 590 -42.72 -18.22 4.35
N SER A 591 -41.86 -18.91 3.62
CA SER A 591 -40.50 -19.21 4.05
C SER A 591 -39.56 -18.07 3.68
N ASP A 592 -38.48 -17.91 4.43
CA ASP A 592 -37.45 -16.90 4.19
C ASP A 592 -36.50 -17.41 3.10
N GLN A 593 -36.56 -16.80 1.91
CA GLN A 593 -35.76 -17.17 0.73
C GLN A 593 -34.95 -15.99 0.17
N ILE A 594 -35.05 -14.80 0.78
CA ILE A 594 -34.38 -13.60 0.29
C ILE A 594 -33.12 -13.41 1.10
N SER A 595 -31.98 -13.83 0.53
CA SER A 595 -30.69 -13.75 1.23
C SER A 595 -29.99 -12.40 1.06
N LYS A 596 -30.43 -11.54 0.13
CA LYS A 596 -29.81 -10.23 -0.12
C LYS A 596 -30.76 -9.24 -0.78
N ILE A 597 -30.70 -7.99 -0.31
CA ILE A 597 -31.13 -6.80 -1.04
C ILE A 597 -29.90 -5.94 -1.32
N GLY A 598 -29.56 -5.76 -2.59
CA GLY A 598 -28.46 -4.89 -3.00
C GLY A 598 -28.77 -3.42 -2.72
N VAL A 599 -27.82 -2.71 -2.13
CA VAL A 599 -27.96 -1.31 -1.69
C VAL A 599 -26.95 -0.41 -2.41
N LEU A 600 -25.67 -0.77 -2.43
CA LEU A 600 -24.63 -0.03 -3.15
C LEU A 600 -23.91 -0.96 -4.14
N ALA A 601 -23.69 -0.46 -5.36
CA ALA A 601 -22.86 -1.11 -6.36
C ALA A 601 -21.40 -0.68 -6.16
N CYS A 602 -20.49 -1.64 -6.13
CA CYS A 602 -19.06 -1.44 -5.89
C CYS A 602 -18.25 -2.07 -7.02
N MET A 603 -17.12 -1.46 -7.36
CA MET A 603 -16.14 -1.99 -8.29
C MET A 603 -14.82 -2.20 -7.55
N LEU A 604 -14.33 -3.43 -7.54
CA LEU A 604 -13.04 -3.81 -6.96
C LEU A 604 -12.17 -4.38 -8.08
N ILE A 605 -10.99 -3.78 -8.24
CA ILE A 605 -9.97 -4.16 -9.22
C ILE A 605 -8.68 -4.44 -8.47
N ILE A 606 -8.03 -5.56 -8.74
CA ILE A 606 -6.70 -5.90 -8.20
C ILE A 606 -5.82 -6.31 -9.39
N GLY A 607 -4.78 -5.50 -9.65
CA GLY A 607 -3.93 -5.65 -10.83
C GLY A 607 -4.71 -5.60 -12.13
N ASP A 608 -4.74 -6.72 -12.86
CA ASP A 608 -5.48 -6.86 -14.12
C ASP A 608 -6.85 -7.56 -13.97
N LYS A 609 -7.29 -7.81 -12.74
CA LYS A 609 -8.55 -8.51 -12.43
C LYS A 609 -9.58 -7.59 -11.79
N CYS A 610 -10.85 -7.85 -12.04
CA CYS A 610 -11.97 -7.25 -11.33
C CYS A 610 -12.94 -8.33 -10.85
N VAL A 611 -13.63 -8.09 -9.73
CA VAL A 611 -14.66 -9.00 -9.26
C VAL A 611 -15.99 -8.71 -9.96
N VAL A 612 -16.72 -9.77 -10.33
CA VAL A 612 -18.05 -9.68 -10.93
C VAL A 612 -18.99 -10.61 -10.18
N GLU A 613 -20.15 -10.08 -9.79
CA GLU A 613 -21.23 -10.87 -9.20
C GLU A 613 -22.19 -11.37 -10.30
N LYS A 614 -22.37 -12.69 -10.43
CA LYS A 614 -23.29 -13.30 -11.43
C LYS A 614 -24.68 -13.63 -10.89
N GLY A 615 -24.83 -13.69 -9.57
CA GLY A 615 -26.08 -13.99 -8.89
C GLY A 615 -26.68 -12.74 -8.25
N THR A 616 -27.84 -12.91 -7.62
CA THR A 616 -28.48 -11.87 -6.80
C THR A 616 -28.48 -12.21 -5.32
N ALA A 617 -28.06 -13.42 -4.95
CA ALA A 617 -28.09 -13.93 -3.59
C ALA A 617 -26.84 -13.59 -2.78
N GLY A 618 -25.79 -13.05 -3.42
CA GLY A 618 -24.52 -12.68 -2.77
C GLY A 618 -23.80 -13.84 -2.11
N GLN A 619 -24.00 -15.08 -2.57
CA GLN A 619 -23.30 -16.23 -2.01
C GLN A 619 -21.83 -16.22 -2.45
N PRO A 620 -20.89 -16.85 -1.72
CA PRO A 620 -19.49 -16.88 -2.13
C PRO A 620 -19.28 -17.43 -3.55
N GLY A 621 -20.15 -18.34 -4.01
CA GLY A 621 -20.14 -18.88 -5.38
C GLY A 621 -20.61 -17.91 -6.48
N ASP A 622 -21.27 -16.79 -6.13
CA ASP A 622 -21.77 -15.81 -7.08
C ASP A 622 -20.67 -14.85 -7.57
N PHE A 623 -19.55 -14.75 -6.84
CA PHE A 623 -18.42 -13.88 -7.18
C PHE A 623 -17.39 -14.59 -8.05
N GLU A 624 -16.95 -13.92 -9.10
CA GLU A 624 -15.92 -14.39 -10.02
C GLU A 624 -14.90 -13.29 -10.32
N TRP A 625 -13.62 -13.65 -10.31
CA TRP A 625 -12.55 -12.79 -10.78
C TRP A 625 -12.39 -12.90 -12.29
N ARG A 626 -12.54 -11.78 -13.00
CA ARG A 626 -12.38 -11.68 -14.45
C ARG A 626 -11.25 -10.74 -14.80
N LYS A 627 -10.73 -10.84 -16.03
CA LYS A 627 -9.83 -9.83 -16.57
C LYS A 627 -10.58 -8.50 -16.67
N TYR A 628 -10.06 -7.47 -16.03
CA TYR A 628 -10.59 -6.12 -16.07
C TYR A 628 -10.42 -5.52 -17.47
N LYS A 629 -11.49 -4.89 -17.96
CA LYS A 629 -11.51 -4.13 -19.20
C LYS A 629 -11.70 -2.65 -18.86
N PRO A 630 -10.72 -1.78 -19.19
CA PRO A 630 -10.96 -0.35 -19.13
C PRO A 630 -12.04 0.04 -20.15
N LEU A 631 -12.71 1.18 -19.91
CA LEU A 631 -13.87 1.63 -20.67
C LEU A 631 -13.63 1.68 -22.20
N ASP A 632 -12.42 2.03 -22.65
CA ASP A 632 -12.03 2.08 -24.06
C ASP A 632 -11.95 0.70 -24.75
N LYS A 633 -11.94 -0.38 -23.95
CA LYS A 633 -11.95 -1.77 -24.41
C LYS A 633 -13.31 -2.46 -24.25
N CYS A 634 -14.29 -1.78 -23.65
CA CYS A 634 -15.67 -2.24 -23.55
C CYS A 634 -16.47 -1.82 -24.79
N ALA A 635 -17.50 -2.60 -25.13
CA ALA A 635 -18.43 -2.28 -26.20
C ALA A 635 -19.29 -1.05 -25.87
N ASN A 636 -19.59 -0.83 -24.60
CA ASN A 636 -20.36 0.30 -24.06
C ASN A 636 -20.15 0.44 -22.55
N GLU A 637 -20.73 1.48 -21.95
CA GLU A 637 -20.72 1.72 -20.51
C GLU A 637 -21.40 0.59 -19.71
N ASP A 638 -22.42 -0.06 -20.27
CA ASP A 638 -23.11 -1.14 -19.57
C ASP A 638 -22.20 -2.35 -19.38
N GLU A 639 -21.39 -2.74 -20.39
CA GLU A 639 -20.36 -3.77 -20.24
C GLU A 639 -19.30 -3.35 -19.21
N TYR A 640 -18.94 -2.06 -19.20
CA TYR A 640 -17.97 -1.55 -18.23
C TYR A 640 -18.48 -1.67 -16.79
N TYR A 641 -19.71 -1.19 -16.53
CA TYR A 641 -20.30 -1.20 -15.19
C TYR A 641 -20.83 -2.56 -14.76
N GLN A 642 -21.00 -3.54 -15.67
CA GLN A 642 -21.20 -4.94 -15.30
C GLN A 642 -19.99 -5.57 -14.61
N GLN A 643 -18.81 -4.94 -14.65
CA GLN A 643 -17.63 -5.37 -13.91
C GLN A 643 -17.69 -4.95 -12.44
N CYS A 644 -18.81 -5.23 -11.78
CA CYS A 644 -19.10 -4.79 -10.41
C CYS A 644 -19.77 -5.90 -9.59
N PHE A 645 -19.96 -5.61 -8.30
CA PHE A 645 -20.75 -6.41 -7.37
C PHE A 645 -21.59 -5.50 -6.47
N THR A 646 -22.50 -6.07 -5.69
CA THR A 646 -23.37 -5.29 -4.80
C THR A 646 -23.16 -5.65 -3.32
N ILE A 647 -23.05 -4.63 -2.47
CA ILE A 647 -23.19 -4.77 -1.03
C ILE A 647 -24.61 -4.43 -0.61
N GLY A 648 -25.08 -5.08 0.45
CA GLY A 648 -26.48 -5.04 0.85
C GLY A 648 -26.68 -5.68 2.21
N PHE A 649 -27.93 -6.04 2.51
CA PHE A 649 -28.29 -6.74 3.75
C PHE A 649 -29.23 -7.91 3.49
N ASP A 650 -29.30 -8.83 4.46
CA ASP A 650 -30.18 -10.00 4.46
C ASP A 650 -31.42 -9.72 5.36
N PRO A 651 -32.58 -9.36 4.78
CA PRO A 651 -33.78 -9.08 5.55
C PRO A 651 -34.44 -10.36 6.07
N LYS A 652 -35.08 -10.32 7.24
CA LYS A 652 -35.89 -11.41 7.79
C LYS A 652 -37.37 -11.13 7.69
N ILE A 653 -38.19 -12.19 7.69
CA ILE A 653 -39.65 -12.04 7.67
C ILE A 653 -40.08 -11.23 8.90
N GLY A 654 -40.80 -10.13 8.63
CA GLY A 654 -41.21 -9.14 9.62
C GLY A 654 -40.37 -7.86 9.62
N ASP A 655 -39.17 -7.89 9.04
CA ASP A 655 -38.31 -6.72 8.95
C ASP A 655 -38.88 -5.67 8.00
N LYS A 656 -38.58 -4.42 8.32
CA LYS A 656 -38.93 -3.25 7.51
C LYS A 656 -37.68 -2.81 6.76
N LEU A 657 -37.74 -2.81 5.44
CA LEU A 657 -36.56 -2.58 4.60
C LEU A 657 -36.03 -1.14 4.72
N ILE A 658 -36.93 -0.18 4.91
CA ILE A 658 -36.59 1.24 5.05
C ILE A 658 -36.83 1.67 6.49
N GLY A 659 -35.87 2.42 7.06
CA GLY A 659 -35.92 2.90 8.44
C GLY A 659 -35.36 1.94 9.48
N THR A 660 -34.76 0.82 9.05
CA THR A 660 -34.12 -0.16 9.93
C THR A 660 -32.61 -0.17 9.67
N LYS A 661 -31.82 -0.34 10.74
CA LYS A 661 -30.37 -0.53 10.64
C LYS A 661 -30.07 -2.03 10.53
N PHE A 662 -29.37 -2.40 9.47
CA PHE A 662 -28.96 -3.78 9.21
C PHE A 662 -27.45 -3.90 9.23
N ASP A 663 -26.95 -5.06 9.64
CA ASP A 663 -25.59 -5.46 9.29
C ASP A 663 -25.49 -5.74 7.79
N LEU A 664 -24.31 -5.50 7.21
CA LEU A 664 -24.05 -5.96 5.84
C LEU A 664 -24.27 -7.47 5.76
N GLN A 665 -24.73 -7.92 4.58
CA GLN A 665 -25.10 -9.30 4.35
C GLN A 665 -23.99 -10.24 4.81
N ASN A 666 -24.31 -11.16 5.73
CA ASN A 666 -23.42 -12.25 6.08
C ASN A 666 -23.63 -13.42 5.10
N ASN A 667 -22.60 -13.74 4.32
CA ASN A 667 -22.57 -14.95 3.50
C ASN A 667 -21.56 -15.98 4.02
N ILE A 668 -21.00 -15.72 5.22
CA ILE A 668 -20.01 -16.57 5.87
C ILE A 668 -20.73 -17.61 6.74
N SER A 669 -20.56 -18.88 6.38
CA SER A 669 -20.91 -20.02 7.24
C SER A 669 -19.68 -20.52 7.99
N TYR A 670 -19.91 -21.22 9.10
CA TYR A 670 -18.85 -21.90 9.87
C TYR A 670 -18.05 -22.92 9.04
N GLU A 671 -18.55 -23.33 7.88
CA GLU A 671 -17.92 -24.30 6.98
C GLU A 671 -16.79 -23.68 6.14
N LEU A 672 -16.73 -22.35 6.04
CA LEU A 672 -15.67 -21.63 5.31
C LEU A 672 -14.34 -21.58 6.06
N GLY A 673 -14.31 -21.90 7.36
CA GLY A 673 -13.07 -21.93 8.15
C GLY A 673 -12.48 -20.55 8.49
N ILE A 674 -13.26 -19.48 8.42
CA ILE A 674 -12.90 -18.14 8.87
C ILE A 674 -13.85 -17.68 9.98
N ASP A 675 -13.31 -17.06 11.04
CA ASP A 675 -14.06 -16.63 12.22
C ASP A 675 -14.37 -15.13 12.15
N THR A 676 -15.27 -14.76 11.23
CA THR A 676 -15.72 -13.37 11.01
C THR A 676 -17.11 -13.34 10.37
N GLU A 677 -17.75 -12.17 10.33
CA GLU A 677 -19.07 -11.97 9.74
C GLU A 677 -19.01 -10.88 8.65
N GLY A 678 -19.75 -11.09 7.55
CA GLY A 678 -19.85 -10.13 6.45
C GLY A 678 -19.99 -10.78 5.08
N THR A 679 -19.79 -9.99 4.04
CA THR A 679 -19.83 -10.46 2.64
C THR A 679 -18.44 -10.88 2.21
N ALA A 680 -18.18 -12.19 2.21
CA ALA A 680 -16.95 -12.79 1.73
C ALA A 680 -16.95 -13.00 0.21
N ILE A 681 -15.86 -12.57 -0.42
CA ILE A 681 -15.53 -12.77 -1.83
C ILE A 681 -14.32 -13.71 -1.89
N PRO A 682 -14.46 -14.95 -2.41
CA PRO A 682 -13.36 -15.91 -2.45
C PRO A 682 -12.31 -15.52 -3.50
N ILE A 683 -11.06 -15.83 -3.17
CA ILE A 683 -9.88 -15.76 -4.02
C ILE A 683 -9.19 -17.12 -3.94
N ARG A 684 -9.23 -17.84 -5.06
CA ARG A 684 -8.64 -19.17 -5.20
C ARG A 684 -7.32 -19.06 -5.96
N LYS A 685 -6.50 -20.10 -5.88
CA LYS A 685 -5.25 -20.20 -6.67
C LYS A 685 -5.48 -19.95 -8.16
N LYS A 686 -6.51 -20.59 -8.73
CA LYS A 686 -6.86 -20.45 -10.16
C LYS A 686 -7.25 -19.03 -10.60
N ASP A 687 -7.63 -18.15 -9.67
CA ASP A 687 -8.10 -16.80 -9.98
C ASP A 687 -6.91 -15.87 -10.35
N ARG A 688 -5.71 -16.16 -9.84
CA ARG A 688 -4.44 -15.46 -10.10
C ARG A 688 -4.57 -13.95 -9.89
N VAL A 689 -5.04 -13.58 -8.71
CA VAL A 689 -5.29 -12.19 -8.31
C VAL A 689 -4.04 -11.65 -7.61
N SER A 690 -3.48 -10.58 -8.14
CA SER A 690 -2.28 -9.92 -7.60
C SER A 690 -2.14 -8.50 -8.14
N GLY A 691 -1.38 -7.67 -7.42
CA GLY A 691 -1.06 -6.30 -7.82
C GLY A 691 -1.86 -5.22 -7.10
N GLN A 692 -1.88 -4.01 -7.68
CA GLN A 692 -2.45 -2.81 -7.07
C GLN A 692 -3.97 -2.91 -6.90
N VAL A 693 -4.48 -2.51 -5.74
CA VAL A 693 -5.91 -2.45 -5.44
C VAL A 693 -6.52 -1.12 -5.87
N LYS A 694 -7.70 -1.18 -6.48
CA LYS A 694 -8.57 -0.01 -6.74
C LYS A 694 -9.99 -0.34 -6.33
N PHE A 695 -10.61 0.58 -5.61
CA PHE A 695 -11.98 0.41 -5.14
C PHE A 695 -12.82 1.66 -5.37
N MET A 696 -14.05 1.47 -5.82
CA MET A 696 -15.00 2.55 -6.03
C MET A 696 -16.40 2.11 -5.60
N ILE A 697 -17.14 3.03 -4.97
CA ILE A 697 -18.59 2.92 -4.84
C ILE A 697 -19.19 3.61 -6.05
N LEU A 698 -19.80 2.83 -6.93
CA LEU A 698 -20.41 3.33 -8.15
C LEU A 698 -21.66 4.16 -7.82
N GLY A 699 -22.49 3.68 -6.90
CA GLY A 699 -23.68 4.39 -6.43
C GLY A 699 -24.78 3.46 -5.89
N PRO A 700 -25.96 4.01 -5.57
CA PRO A 700 -27.13 3.25 -5.13
C PRO A 700 -27.62 2.25 -6.18
N VAL A 701 -27.99 1.04 -5.75
CA VAL A 701 -28.62 0.03 -6.61
C VAL A 701 -30.09 0.37 -6.79
N ASN A 702 -30.56 0.43 -8.04
CA ASN A 702 -31.95 0.70 -8.38
C ASN A 702 -32.86 -0.51 -8.14
N SER A 703 -32.92 -0.98 -6.89
CA SER A 703 -33.65 -2.18 -6.49
C SER A 703 -35.16 -1.94 -6.46
N THR A 704 -35.92 -2.90 -7.00
CA THR A 704 -37.38 -2.97 -6.87
C THR A 704 -37.78 -4.01 -5.83
N TRP A 705 -38.91 -3.81 -5.15
CA TRP A 705 -39.44 -4.75 -4.16
C TRP A 705 -40.87 -5.16 -4.46
N ASP A 706 -41.20 -6.43 -4.34
CA ASP A 706 -42.57 -6.92 -4.53
C ASP A 706 -43.32 -7.00 -3.20
N VAL A 707 -44.28 -6.10 -3.01
CA VAL A 707 -45.19 -6.15 -1.86
C VAL A 707 -46.25 -7.21 -2.12
N ILE A 708 -46.07 -8.39 -1.54
CA ILE A 708 -47.00 -9.51 -1.67
C ILE A 708 -48.06 -9.44 -0.57
N THR A 709 -49.34 -9.51 -0.97
CA THR A 709 -50.47 -9.48 -0.05
C THR A 709 -51.33 -10.74 -0.16
N ARG A 710 -51.76 -11.26 0.99
CA ARG A 710 -52.63 -12.44 1.12
C ARG A 710 -53.97 -12.06 1.76
N ARG A 711 -55.09 -12.51 1.19
CA ARG A 711 -56.44 -12.30 1.76
C ARG A 711 -57.24 -13.61 1.82
N HIS A 712 -57.68 -14.06 3.02
CA HIS A 712 -59.09 -14.42 3.34
C HIS A 712 -59.32 -15.00 4.76
N PRO A 713 -60.43 -14.63 5.45
CA PRO A 713 -60.89 -15.41 6.62
C PRO A 713 -62.13 -16.33 6.47
N THR A 714 -63.06 -16.23 5.48
CA THR A 714 -64.11 -17.26 5.07
C THR A 714 -65.21 -16.70 4.13
N PHE A 715 -66.07 -17.44 3.41
CA PHE A 715 -66.16 -18.90 3.13
C PHE A 715 -66.41 -19.30 1.65
N PHE A 716 -66.71 -18.42 0.70
CA PHE A 716 -67.14 -18.88 -0.64
C PHE A 716 -66.15 -18.63 -1.80
N ARG A 717 -64.89 -18.24 -1.54
CA ARG A 717 -63.89 -18.10 -2.62
C ARG A 717 -62.44 -18.46 -2.28
N HIS A 718 -61.78 -18.88 -3.36
CA HIS A 718 -60.37 -19.16 -3.55
C HIS A 718 -59.44 -18.06 -3.02
N THR A 719 -58.30 -18.48 -2.48
CA THR A 719 -57.17 -17.61 -2.09
C THR A 719 -56.70 -16.80 -3.29
N LYS A 720 -56.82 -15.46 -3.21
CA LYS A 720 -56.24 -14.55 -4.19
C LYS A 720 -54.98 -13.92 -3.60
N TRP A 721 -53.87 -14.13 -4.27
CA TRP A 721 -52.60 -13.47 -4.01
C TRP A 721 -52.46 -12.30 -5.00
N GLY A 722 -51.76 -11.25 -4.58
CA GLY A 722 -51.36 -10.15 -5.45
C GLY A 722 -49.98 -9.65 -5.04
N SER A 723 -49.18 -9.24 -6.02
CA SER A 723 -47.93 -8.52 -5.84
C SER A 723 -48.04 -7.12 -6.47
N SER A 724 -47.40 -6.14 -5.85
CA SER A 724 -47.15 -4.83 -6.44
C SER A 724 -45.68 -4.48 -6.29
N THR A 725 -45.01 -4.23 -7.42
CA THR A 725 -43.60 -3.87 -7.47
C THR A 725 -43.43 -2.38 -7.16
N ILE A 726 -42.51 -2.05 -6.27
CA ILE A 726 -42.18 -0.67 -5.88
C ILE A 726 -40.70 -0.37 -6.14
N PRO A 727 -40.33 0.85 -6.56
CA PRO A 727 -38.94 1.29 -6.60
C PRO A 727 -38.48 1.70 -5.20
N LEU A 728 -37.56 0.96 -4.57
CA LEU A 728 -37.15 1.23 -3.19
C LEU A 728 -36.52 2.61 -3.01
N LEU A 729 -35.64 3.02 -3.95
CA LEU A 729 -34.94 4.30 -3.87
C LEU A 729 -35.88 5.52 -3.89
N ALA A 730 -37.09 5.38 -4.42
CA ALA A 730 -38.08 6.46 -4.40
C ALA A 730 -38.50 6.83 -2.97
N HIS A 731 -38.40 5.91 -2.03
CA HIS A 731 -38.80 6.09 -0.63
C HIS A 731 -37.61 6.28 0.32
N VAL A 732 -36.40 6.37 -0.24
CA VAL A 732 -35.15 6.55 0.50
C VAL A 732 -34.63 7.97 0.33
N SER A 733 -34.41 8.68 1.43
CA SER A 733 -33.75 10.01 1.39
C SER A 733 -32.25 9.86 1.15
N SER A 734 -31.61 8.93 1.89
CA SER A 734 -30.16 8.73 1.90
C SER A 734 -29.83 7.34 2.41
N ILE A 735 -28.69 6.81 2.02
CA ILE A 735 -28.13 5.56 2.53
C ILE A 735 -27.03 5.94 3.52
N PHE A 736 -27.12 5.44 4.76
CA PHE A 736 -26.08 5.61 5.76
C PHE A 736 -25.31 4.31 5.90
N VAL A 737 -23.97 4.40 5.85
CA VAL A 737 -23.08 3.29 6.14
C VAL A 737 -22.24 3.63 7.37
N GLU A 738 -22.14 2.69 8.30
CA GLU A 738 -21.43 2.81 9.59
C GLU A 738 -20.44 1.65 9.72
N SER A 739 -19.25 1.90 10.29
CA SER A 739 -18.21 0.88 10.54
C SER A 739 -17.86 0.03 9.31
N PHE A 740 -17.71 0.68 8.14
CA PHE A 740 -17.40 -0.03 6.89
C PHE A 740 -15.93 -0.48 6.85
N GLU A 741 -15.66 -1.77 6.71
CA GLU A 741 -14.32 -2.32 6.58
C GLU A 741 -14.23 -3.30 5.42
N VAL A 742 -13.03 -3.45 4.85
CA VAL A 742 -12.72 -4.44 3.82
C VAL A 742 -11.40 -5.10 4.16
N LYS A 743 -11.45 -6.34 4.64
CA LYS A 743 -10.29 -7.07 5.17
C LYS A 743 -10.03 -8.38 4.44
N VAL A 744 -8.80 -8.88 4.51
CA VAL A 744 -8.39 -10.17 3.97
C VAL A 744 -8.39 -11.22 5.07
N TYR A 745 -8.96 -12.38 4.77
CA TYR A 745 -8.93 -13.56 5.61
C TYR A 745 -8.48 -14.78 4.81
N SER A 746 -7.98 -15.80 5.49
CA SER A 746 -7.58 -17.09 4.89
C SER A 746 -8.25 -18.21 5.67
N ASP A 747 -8.80 -19.20 4.97
CA ASP A 747 -9.28 -20.42 5.62
C ASP A 747 -8.13 -21.32 6.10
N ASN A 748 -6.88 -20.98 5.75
CA ASN A 748 -5.68 -21.75 6.04
C ASN A 748 -5.79 -23.23 5.64
N GLY A 749 -6.59 -23.56 4.62
CA GLY A 749 -6.88 -24.94 4.26
C GLY A 749 -7.70 -25.69 5.31
N LEU A 750 -8.58 -24.99 6.02
CA LEU A 750 -9.43 -25.47 7.12
C LEU A 750 -8.63 -25.98 8.33
N VAL A 751 -7.59 -25.23 8.70
CA VAL A 751 -6.70 -25.56 9.82
C VAL A 751 -6.74 -24.45 10.88
N ASN A 752 -7.29 -24.76 12.07
CA ASN A 752 -7.54 -23.78 13.13
C ASN A 752 -6.41 -23.64 14.18
N ASN A 753 -5.33 -24.42 14.06
CA ASN A 753 -4.23 -24.44 15.04
C ASN A 753 -2.99 -23.67 14.57
N THR A 754 -3.18 -22.63 13.76
CA THR A 754 -2.09 -21.76 13.31
C THR A 754 -1.94 -20.60 14.30
N GLY A 755 -0.71 -20.35 14.73
CA GLY A 755 -0.36 -19.22 15.58
C GLY A 755 0.33 -18.12 14.78
N ASP A 756 0.45 -16.96 15.39
CA ASP A 756 1.27 -15.86 14.88
C ASP A 756 2.74 -16.10 15.30
N ASN A 757 3.40 -17.03 14.61
CA ASN A 757 4.80 -17.34 14.85
C ASN A 757 5.65 -16.83 13.69
N ASP A 758 6.84 -16.31 14.01
CA ASP A 758 7.84 -15.98 13.01
C ASP A 758 8.23 -17.23 12.21
N ILE A 759 8.40 -17.08 10.89
CA ILE A 759 8.95 -18.16 10.06
C ILE A 759 10.47 -18.14 10.21
N VAL A 760 10.99 -19.20 10.82
CA VAL A 760 12.43 -19.37 11.05
C VAL A 760 12.95 -20.60 10.31
N TYR A 761 13.91 -20.41 9.42
CA TYR A 761 14.67 -21.48 8.78
C TYR A 761 15.95 -21.74 9.58
N MET A 762 16.23 -23.01 9.83
CA MET A 762 17.33 -23.44 10.69
C MET A 762 18.05 -24.63 10.05
N SER A 763 19.38 -24.63 10.11
CA SER A 763 20.18 -25.79 9.72
C SER A 763 19.92 -26.98 10.65
N ASP A 764 19.71 -28.18 10.09
CA ASP A 764 19.50 -29.41 10.87
C ASP A 764 20.81 -29.94 11.44
N THR A 765 21.02 -29.77 12.76
CA THR A 765 22.28 -30.10 13.43
C THR A 765 22.03 -30.79 14.78
N LYS A 766 22.85 -31.78 15.13
CA LYS A 766 22.79 -32.49 16.42
C LYS A 766 24.06 -32.25 17.24
N GLU A 767 24.36 -30.98 17.50
CA GLU A 767 25.56 -30.58 18.22
C GLU A 767 25.33 -30.49 19.73
N ARG A 768 26.36 -30.81 20.52
CA ARG A 768 26.32 -30.67 22.00
C ARG A 768 26.61 -29.24 22.47
N PHE A 769 27.29 -28.47 21.65
CA PHE A 769 27.62 -27.05 21.84
C PHE A 769 27.13 -26.31 20.60
N VAL A 770 26.53 -25.13 20.77
CA VAL A 770 25.84 -24.42 19.70
C VAL A 770 26.38 -22.99 19.62
N ASN A 771 27.09 -22.67 18.54
CA ASN A 771 27.50 -21.33 18.14
C ASN A 771 26.62 -20.88 16.96
N ARG A 772 25.69 -19.96 17.22
CA ARG A 772 24.63 -19.55 16.30
C ARG A 772 25.01 -18.30 15.53
N LYS A 773 24.67 -18.28 14.24
CA LYS A 773 24.45 -17.06 13.47
C LYS A 773 22.93 -16.85 13.39
N ASP A 774 22.39 -15.94 14.18
CA ASP A 774 20.95 -15.71 14.37
C ASP A 774 20.48 -14.27 14.07
N ASP A 775 21.37 -13.45 13.50
CA ASP A 775 21.13 -12.09 13.05
C ASP A 775 20.75 -11.98 11.56
N VAL A 776 20.48 -13.11 10.89
CA VAL A 776 20.07 -13.13 9.48
C VAL A 776 18.56 -12.93 9.38
N GLU A 777 18.16 -11.85 8.72
CA GLU A 777 16.75 -11.53 8.47
C GLU A 777 16.44 -11.38 6.98
N PHE A 778 15.32 -11.95 6.56
CA PHE A 778 14.74 -11.81 5.22
C PHE A 778 13.45 -10.97 5.31
N ARG A 779 13.36 -9.93 4.52
CA ARG A 779 12.16 -9.08 4.35
C ARG A 779 11.39 -9.41 3.07
N ILE A 780 11.98 -10.25 2.20
CA ILE A 780 11.32 -10.93 1.08
C ILE A 780 11.33 -12.43 1.37
N SER A 781 10.19 -13.11 1.22
CA SER A 781 10.08 -14.54 1.52
C SER A 781 9.24 -15.31 0.51
N SER A 782 9.51 -16.59 0.33
CA SER A 782 8.73 -17.50 -0.50
C SER A 782 7.34 -17.74 0.09
N ALA A 783 6.37 -17.98 -0.78
CA ALA A 783 5.02 -18.35 -0.39
C ALA A 783 5.03 -19.69 0.38
N LEU A 784 4.09 -19.90 1.30
CA LEU A 784 3.90 -21.19 1.95
C LEU A 784 2.71 -21.93 1.34
N THR A 785 2.79 -23.25 1.31
CA THR A 785 1.62 -24.11 1.11
C THR A 785 0.90 -24.34 2.44
N SER A 786 -0.41 -24.64 2.40
CA SER A 786 -1.23 -25.07 3.54
C SER A 786 -0.58 -26.17 4.39
N SER A 787 0.16 -27.08 3.74
CA SER A 787 0.82 -28.20 4.40
C SER A 787 2.09 -27.75 5.15
N GLU A 788 2.84 -26.81 4.57
CA GLU A 788 3.98 -26.16 5.23
C GLU A 788 3.52 -25.27 6.39
N SER A 789 2.51 -24.43 6.17
CA SER A 789 1.92 -23.57 7.20
C SER A 789 1.42 -24.37 8.40
N ARG A 790 0.76 -25.51 8.16
CA ARG A 790 0.36 -26.45 9.23
C ARG A 790 1.56 -27.03 9.98
N ASN A 791 2.62 -27.43 9.27
CA ASN A 791 3.81 -28.01 9.89
C ASN A 791 4.59 -26.98 10.73
N LEU A 792 4.63 -25.73 10.27
CA LEU A 792 5.28 -24.62 10.95
C LEU A 792 4.41 -23.99 12.04
N GLY A 793 3.10 -24.25 12.03
CA GLY A 793 2.15 -23.63 12.97
C GLY A 793 1.97 -22.14 12.74
N VAL A 794 2.03 -21.69 11.47
CA VAL A 794 1.89 -20.28 11.07
C VAL A 794 0.64 -20.08 10.21
N THR A 795 0.03 -18.90 10.31
CA THR A 795 -1.12 -18.52 9.46
C THR A 795 -0.62 -18.08 8.08
N ASP A 796 -1.22 -18.63 7.02
CA ASP A 796 -0.91 -18.23 5.65
C ASP A 796 -1.86 -17.11 5.23
N SER A 797 -1.50 -15.87 5.58
CA SER A 797 -2.17 -14.66 5.11
C SER A 797 -1.58 -14.16 3.79
N VAL A 798 -2.26 -13.20 3.15
CA VAL A 798 -1.70 -12.50 1.98
C VAL A 798 -0.52 -11.66 2.45
N LYS A 799 0.64 -11.82 1.80
CA LYS A 799 1.91 -11.18 2.19
C LYS A 799 2.40 -10.28 1.08
N MET A 800 2.78 -9.05 1.44
CA MET A 800 3.36 -8.10 0.50
C MET A 800 4.81 -8.47 0.14
N SER A 801 5.51 -9.12 1.07
CA SER A 801 6.89 -9.59 0.95
C SER A 801 7.08 -10.82 0.05
N THR A 802 5.99 -11.40 -0.49
CA THR A 802 6.07 -12.59 -1.35
C THR A 802 6.23 -12.20 -2.82
N PRO A 803 7.34 -12.59 -3.49
CA PRO A 803 7.48 -12.35 -4.92
C PRO A 803 6.46 -13.15 -5.73
N MET A 804 6.05 -12.57 -6.86
CA MET A 804 5.21 -13.24 -7.85
C MET A 804 6.04 -13.67 -9.06
N ASN A 805 5.86 -14.90 -9.50
CA ASN A 805 6.33 -15.35 -10.80
C ASN A 805 5.41 -14.78 -11.90
N THR A 806 5.96 -13.96 -12.78
CA THR A 806 5.20 -13.23 -13.81
C THR A 806 4.67 -14.13 -14.92
N GLU A 807 5.22 -15.33 -15.09
CA GLU A 807 4.78 -16.29 -16.12
C GLU A 807 3.56 -17.07 -15.64
N THR A 808 3.53 -17.46 -14.36
CA THR A 808 2.43 -18.24 -13.79
C THR A 808 1.35 -17.37 -13.16
N GLY A 809 1.71 -16.19 -12.64
CA GLY A 809 0.85 -15.33 -11.83
C GLY A 809 0.69 -15.82 -10.39
N GLU A 810 1.60 -16.71 -9.93
CA GLU A 810 1.56 -17.32 -8.60
C GLU A 810 2.68 -16.79 -7.71
N GLY A 811 2.47 -16.83 -6.39
CA GLY A 811 3.52 -16.56 -5.41
C GLY A 811 4.65 -17.59 -5.55
N VAL A 812 5.90 -17.15 -5.43
CA VAL A 812 7.08 -18.01 -5.61
C VAL A 812 7.16 -19.01 -4.46
N LEU A 813 7.00 -20.29 -4.78
CA LEU A 813 7.19 -21.39 -3.81
C LEU A 813 8.65 -21.84 -3.72
N SER A 814 9.35 -21.84 -4.85
CA SER A 814 10.72 -22.31 -4.99
C SER A 814 11.42 -21.64 -6.17
N VAL A 815 12.75 -21.70 -6.15
CA VAL A 815 13.63 -21.34 -7.26
C VAL A 815 14.51 -22.55 -7.62
N TYR A 816 15.14 -22.50 -8.78
CA TYR A 816 16.08 -23.51 -9.25
C TYR A 816 17.52 -23.00 -9.11
N ASP A 817 18.38 -23.81 -8.51
CA ASP A 817 19.82 -23.58 -8.43
C ASP A 817 20.50 -24.36 -9.57
N HIS A 818 21.11 -23.65 -10.52
CA HIS A 818 21.80 -24.26 -11.66
C HIS A 818 23.17 -24.87 -11.31
N VAL A 819 23.78 -24.43 -10.21
CA VAL A 819 25.05 -24.97 -9.70
C VAL A 819 24.80 -26.31 -9.02
N ARG A 820 23.79 -26.36 -8.14
CA ARG A 820 23.40 -27.58 -7.39
C ARG A 820 22.48 -28.52 -8.18
N LYS A 821 21.83 -28.00 -9.22
CA LYS A 821 20.87 -28.70 -10.10
C LYS A 821 19.60 -29.18 -9.39
N GLU A 822 19.14 -28.43 -8.40
CA GLU A 822 17.96 -28.76 -7.59
C GLU A 822 17.01 -27.56 -7.46
N ALA A 823 15.76 -27.83 -7.10
CA ALA A 823 14.77 -26.80 -6.80
C ALA A 823 14.48 -26.79 -5.30
N GLY A 824 14.33 -25.61 -4.72
CA GLY A 824 14.16 -25.44 -3.29
C GLY A 824 13.69 -24.04 -2.94
N LYS A 825 13.32 -23.83 -1.67
CA LYS A 825 13.01 -22.49 -1.19
C LYS A 825 14.28 -21.65 -1.13
N PRO A 826 14.24 -20.37 -1.52
CA PRO A 826 15.41 -19.51 -1.45
C PRO A 826 15.99 -19.41 -0.02
N GLU A 827 15.13 -19.42 1.00
CA GLU A 827 15.54 -19.42 2.41
C GLU A 827 16.28 -20.71 2.79
N GLN A 828 15.83 -21.86 2.28
CA GLN A 828 16.49 -23.14 2.48
C GLN A 828 17.86 -23.16 1.80
N PHE A 829 17.94 -22.65 0.57
CA PHE A 829 19.21 -22.54 -0.15
C PHE A 829 20.17 -21.62 0.59
N TYR A 830 19.73 -20.46 1.07
CA TYR A 830 20.55 -19.56 1.87
C TYR A 830 21.12 -20.30 3.09
N VAL A 831 20.25 -20.84 3.96
CA VAL A 831 20.68 -21.53 5.20
C VAL A 831 21.64 -22.69 4.90
N ASP A 832 21.37 -23.51 3.89
CA ASP A 832 22.24 -24.63 3.51
C ASP A 832 23.60 -24.17 2.96
N SER A 833 23.63 -23.08 2.17
CA SER A 833 24.87 -22.49 1.63
C SER A 833 25.81 -22.04 2.75
N TYR A 834 25.28 -21.23 3.66
CA TYR A 834 26.07 -20.67 4.75
C TYR A 834 26.40 -21.70 5.82
N TYR A 835 25.52 -22.70 6.04
CA TYR A 835 25.86 -23.83 6.88
C TYR A 835 27.05 -24.60 6.31
N LYS A 836 27.02 -25.00 5.03
CA LYS A 836 28.15 -25.71 4.39
C LYS A 836 29.45 -24.90 4.45
N GLU A 837 29.33 -23.59 4.32
CA GLU A 837 30.49 -22.70 4.33
C GLU A 837 31.11 -22.50 5.73
N TYR A 838 30.29 -22.36 6.77
CA TYR A 838 30.74 -21.95 8.11
C TYR A 838 30.68 -23.06 9.17
N HIS A 839 30.06 -24.22 8.92
CA HIS A 839 29.98 -25.30 9.92
C HIS A 839 31.32 -25.95 10.23
N GLU A 840 32.30 -25.85 9.32
CA GLU A 840 33.65 -26.35 9.48
C GLU A 840 34.66 -25.19 9.47
N PRO A 841 35.74 -25.27 10.28
CA PRO A 841 36.81 -24.28 10.23
C PRO A 841 37.48 -24.29 8.85
N ARG A 842 37.49 -23.13 8.20
CA ARG A 842 38.15 -22.88 6.92
C ARG A 842 39.36 -21.97 7.13
N ILE A 843 40.41 -22.18 6.34
CA ILE A 843 41.56 -21.28 6.34
C ILE A 843 41.19 -19.97 5.63
N GLN A 844 41.50 -18.84 6.27
CA GLN A 844 41.55 -17.53 5.65
C GLN A 844 43.00 -17.07 5.55
N MET A 845 43.33 -16.42 4.44
CA MET A 845 44.69 -15.96 4.14
C MET A 845 44.62 -14.54 3.59
N VAL A 846 45.44 -13.65 4.14
CA VAL A 846 45.72 -12.35 3.54
C VAL A 846 47.08 -12.44 2.85
N GLN A 847 47.11 -12.17 1.55
CA GLN A 847 48.31 -12.32 0.72
C GLN A 847 48.48 -11.13 -0.21
N LYS A 848 49.66 -10.50 -0.18
CA LYS A 848 50.05 -9.48 -1.15
C LYS A 848 50.70 -10.10 -2.39
N LEU A 849 50.25 -9.69 -3.57
CA LEU A 849 50.74 -10.13 -4.87
C LEU A 849 51.11 -8.93 -5.74
N VAL A 850 52.00 -9.15 -6.70
CA VAL A 850 52.29 -8.17 -7.77
C VAL A 850 51.03 -8.00 -8.62
N ASP A 851 50.54 -6.76 -8.74
CA ASP A 851 49.35 -6.37 -9.50
C ASP A 851 49.72 -5.43 -10.65
N THR A 852 49.76 -6.00 -11.86
CA THR A 852 50.10 -5.32 -13.11
C THR A 852 48.98 -5.48 -14.12
N ASP A 853 48.96 -4.66 -15.18
CA ASP A 853 48.04 -4.85 -16.29
C ASP A 853 48.23 -6.23 -16.96
N GLY A 854 47.12 -6.93 -17.18
CA GLY A 854 47.13 -8.33 -17.63
C GLY A 854 47.80 -9.32 -16.66
N GLY A 855 47.99 -8.93 -15.39
CA GLY A 855 48.60 -9.74 -14.34
C GLY A 855 47.73 -10.90 -13.84
N ILE A 856 48.09 -11.42 -12.67
CA ILE A 856 47.48 -12.64 -12.09
C ILE A 856 46.39 -12.35 -11.04
N VAL A 857 46.15 -11.09 -10.70
CA VAL A 857 45.20 -10.68 -9.66
C VAL A 857 43.82 -10.55 -10.30
N ASP A 858 42.89 -11.43 -9.89
CA ASP A 858 41.54 -11.48 -10.44
C ASP A 858 40.56 -12.05 -9.40
N MET A 859 39.42 -11.37 -9.23
CA MET A 859 38.40 -11.71 -8.22
C MET A 859 37.77 -13.09 -8.44
N PHE A 860 37.71 -13.57 -9.69
CA PHE A 860 37.03 -14.81 -10.05
C PHE A 860 37.98 -16.00 -10.31
N SER A 861 39.26 -15.79 -10.06
CA SER A 861 40.32 -16.80 -10.18
C SER A 861 40.51 -17.56 -8.87
N HIS A 862 41.08 -18.75 -8.98
CA HIS A 862 41.45 -19.58 -7.83
C HIS A 862 42.93 -19.49 -7.56
N TYR A 863 43.29 -19.49 -6.29
CA TYR A 863 44.68 -19.43 -5.84
C TYR A 863 45.02 -20.71 -5.10
N ARG A 864 46.20 -21.29 -5.38
CA ARG A 864 46.68 -22.49 -4.70
C ARG A 864 47.96 -22.17 -3.96
N HIS A 865 48.01 -22.52 -2.67
CA HIS A 865 49.25 -22.44 -1.91
C HIS A 865 49.99 -23.79 -1.96
N PRO A 866 51.15 -23.91 -2.63
CA PRO A 866 51.82 -25.20 -2.86
C PRO A 866 52.15 -25.97 -1.58
N ALA A 867 52.52 -25.25 -0.51
CA ALA A 867 52.86 -25.88 0.77
C ALA A 867 51.64 -26.43 1.54
N MET A 868 50.45 -25.87 1.33
CA MET A 868 49.22 -26.29 2.02
C MET A 868 48.45 -27.34 1.21
N ASN A 869 48.69 -27.38 -0.10
CA ASN A 869 47.92 -28.17 -1.06
C ASN A 869 46.41 -27.92 -0.91
N ARG A 870 46.05 -26.63 -0.79
CA ARG A 870 44.69 -26.09 -0.68
C ARG A 870 44.46 -25.05 -1.77
N ALA A 871 43.22 -25.00 -2.25
CA ALA A 871 42.74 -24.00 -3.20
C ALA A 871 41.88 -22.98 -2.45
N PHE A 872 41.95 -21.74 -2.91
CA PHE A 872 41.31 -20.59 -2.30
C PHE A 872 40.57 -19.79 -3.36
N PHE A 873 39.44 -19.19 -2.97
CA PHE A 873 38.74 -18.17 -3.75
C PHE A 873 38.95 -16.80 -3.12
N VAL A 874 38.72 -15.74 -3.88
CA VAL A 874 38.92 -14.36 -3.45
C VAL A 874 37.64 -13.81 -2.82
N GLN A 875 37.76 -13.24 -1.63
CA GLN A 875 36.68 -12.48 -0.97
C GLN A 875 36.77 -10.98 -1.26
N GLY A 876 37.98 -10.44 -1.32
CA GLY A 876 38.23 -9.02 -1.53
C GLY A 876 39.64 -8.77 -2.06
N VAL A 877 39.81 -7.64 -2.75
CA VAL A 877 41.09 -7.20 -3.30
C VAL A 877 41.28 -5.71 -3.03
N SER A 878 42.26 -5.40 -2.19
CA SER A 878 42.77 -4.03 -2.00
C SER A 878 44.01 -3.82 -2.87
N ARG A 879 44.24 -2.61 -3.37
CA ARG A 879 45.32 -2.26 -4.29
C ARG A 879 46.01 -0.98 -3.87
N ASN A 880 47.33 -1.01 -3.86
CA ASN A 880 48.13 0.20 -3.84
C ASN A 880 48.65 0.44 -5.26
N LEU A 881 48.22 1.56 -5.87
CA LEU A 881 48.52 1.80 -7.28
C LEU A 881 49.91 2.40 -7.51
N GLU A 882 50.59 2.88 -6.47
CA GLU A 882 51.96 3.37 -6.54
C GLU A 882 52.97 2.23 -6.54
N SER A 883 52.87 1.30 -5.58
CA SER A 883 53.77 0.14 -5.52
C SER A 883 53.41 -0.94 -6.54
N GLY A 884 52.20 -0.92 -7.10
CA GLY A 884 51.73 -1.96 -8.01
C GLY A 884 51.45 -3.28 -7.29
N GLU A 885 50.95 -3.21 -6.05
CA GLU A 885 50.66 -4.36 -5.21
C GLU A 885 49.16 -4.51 -4.96
N ALA A 886 48.69 -5.75 -4.87
CA ALA A 886 47.34 -6.06 -4.41
C ALA A 886 47.36 -6.97 -3.18
N GLU A 887 46.67 -6.55 -2.13
CA GLU A 887 46.38 -7.36 -0.96
C GLU A 887 45.07 -8.13 -1.18
N MET A 888 45.16 -9.44 -1.19
CA MET A 888 44.04 -10.35 -1.42
C MET A 888 43.59 -11.01 -0.12
N THR A 889 42.29 -10.94 0.16
CA THR A 889 41.64 -11.76 1.19
C THR A 889 41.13 -13.04 0.54
N LEU A 890 41.73 -14.17 0.90
CA LEU A 890 41.51 -15.48 0.31
C LEU A 890 40.86 -16.42 1.33
N LYS A 891 39.86 -17.20 0.90
CA LYS A 891 39.18 -18.21 1.74
C LYS A 891 39.23 -19.59 1.10
N GLU A 892 39.47 -20.61 1.92
CA GLU A 892 39.62 -21.99 1.47
C GLU A 892 38.33 -22.50 0.79
N ILE A 893 38.50 -23.14 -0.37
CA ILE A 893 37.42 -23.85 -1.09
C ILE A 893 37.22 -25.23 -0.45
N GLU A 894 35.96 -25.62 -0.27
CA GLU A 894 35.58 -26.94 0.24
C GLU A 894 36.09 -28.09 -0.64
N ARG A 895 36.44 -29.22 -0.02
CA ARG A 895 37.03 -30.39 -0.71
C ARG A 895 35.99 -31.33 -1.30
#